data_AF-A0A182X0F8-F1
#
_entry.id   AF-A0A182X0F8-F1
#
_cell.length_a   1.000
_cell.length_b   1.000
_cell.length_c   1.000
_cell.angle_alpha   90.00
_cell.angle_beta   90.00
_cell.angle_gamma   90.00
#
_symmetry.space_group_name_H-M   'P 1'
#
loop_
_entity.id
_entity.type
_entity.pdbx_description
1 polymer ?
#
loop_
_entity_poly.entity_id
_entity_poly.type
_entity_poly.pdbx_seq_one_letter_code
_entity_poly.pdbx_strand_id
1 'polypeptide(L)'
;NTVPGLLIAITLLSSYTGLSQTVCPEAPVCDDSVRTYQLDGSCNNLNNPDWGTPNRPYARFVPAQYTDGIWEPALASSGNPLPNVRQLSLHLFGETEMQHPRNTLVSMQFGQFVAHDLSFTADAGGIQCCADGKMVPKALASPRCFPIEVADDDPVLAGEGIQCMNLVRTKTTLEDACSSLAAGEESAEQLSSVTAFLDLSVVYGNSLEQTDSLRTFSRGQLQAETRNGKQWLPVHPNKTTTCVSKDAADDACYLTGDIRSNQSPHLTLLHQAFHLEHNRLARELADLNAGWDDETVFQQARKLNIAQYQRIVYYEWLPIYLGAENMRAAGVLPALELPGFADDYDASVDPTVSNAFATAAFRFFHNLIAGHLDLIAESRQPTGSIRLSDWFNNPSVLEKDGNYEQLSRGMIYQPHDRPNHHLTPEVKHFLFRHGGPVGVDLKAIDIQRARDHGLACYNDYREYCGLGRVTSWEEFNNLLRTPAMVRSLSEQYESVDDVDLAVAGALERHHGDGMPGETFACLLLDQFRRTRVGDRFYFENGNVFSSRQLFEVRKASMARVLCDNTHGLKEIQRNAFFLVSEMIRNSVLAVCPLVASCDEGTAPYRTMDGSCNSLYSPLYGTPYRPYRRLLPAWYADGVSEPARMASGRPLPNARQLSMALFGEAEGRDGRNTIINMQFGQLVAHDMSFTAD
;
A
#
# COMPACT_ATOMS: atom_id res chain seq x y z
N ASN A 1 57.84 -26.07 -32.89
CA ASN A 1 58.62 -24.82 -32.97
C ASN A 1 57.83 -23.73 -32.24
N THR A 2 57.92 -23.64 -30.91
CA THR A 2 58.90 -22.80 -30.16
C THR A 2 58.72 -21.32 -30.51
N VAL A 3 58.44 -20.40 -29.58
CA VAL A 3 59.26 -20.04 -28.40
C VAL A 3 58.39 -19.29 -27.35
N PRO A 4 58.74 -19.34 -26.05
CA PRO A 4 57.90 -19.04 -24.90
C PRO A 4 58.20 -17.69 -24.22
N GLY A 5 57.39 -17.33 -23.22
CA GLY A 5 57.65 -16.22 -22.31
C GLY A 5 56.91 -16.42 -20.98
N LEU A 6 57.36 -17.39 -20.18
CA LEU A 6 56.92 -17.60 -18.79
C LEU A 6 58.08 -17.16 -17.89
N LEU A 7 57.90 -16.09 -17.12
CA LEU A 7 58.85 -15.64 -16.11
C LEU A 7 58.14 -15.10 -14.87
N ILE A 8 58.26 -15.90 -13.80
CA ILE A 8 58.53 -15.49 -12.41
C ILE A 8 57.57 -14.48 -11.75
N ALA A 9 56.75 -14.98 -10.80
CA ALA A 9 56.62 -14.42 -9.45
C ALA A 9 55.85 -15.39 -8.53
N ILE A 10 56.60 -16.25 -7.83
CA ILE A 10 56.17 -16.85 -6.56
C ILE A 10 56.55 -15.87 -5.45
N THR A 11 55.73 -15.84 -4.39
CA THR A 11 55.88 -15.15 -3.09
C THR A 11 55.58 -13.65 -3.04
N LEU A 12 54.35 -13.33 -2.63
CA LEU A 12 54.03 -12.36 -1.55
C LEU A 12 52.63 -12.70 -0.99
N LEU A 13 52.56 -13.82 -0.26
CA LEU A 13 51.59 -13.98 0.83
C LEU A 13 52.11 -13.14 1.99
N SER A 14 51.66 -11.90 2.08
CA SER A 14 51.79 -11.08 3.29
C SER A 14 50.48 -10.31 3.47
N SER A 15 49.62 -10.89 4.31
CA SER A 15 48.81 -10.16 5.29
C SER A 15 48.47 -8.70 4.94
N TYR A 16 47.44 -8.51 4.11
CA TYR A 16 46.58 -7.35 4.25
C TYR A 16 45.55 -7.67 5.35
N THR A 17 46.01 -7.66 6.60
CA THR A 17 45.14 -7.35 7.75
C THR A 17 44.98 -5.83 7.79
N GLY A 18 44.36 -5.28 6.76
CA GLY A 18 43.74 -3.97 6.84
C GLY A 18 42.36 -4.20 7.42
N LEU A 19 42.20 -4.06 8.74
CA LEU A 19 40.91 -3.74 9.33
C LEU A 19 40.49 -2.41 8.70
N SER A 20 39.76 -2.46 7.59
CA SER A 20 38.89 -1.35 7.21
C SER A 20 37.95 -1.20 8.39
N GLN A 21 38.20 -0.21 9.25
CA GLN A 21 37.23 0.16 10.28
C GLN A 21 35.93 0.47 9.53
N THR A 22 34.94 -0.40 9.68
CA THR A 22 33.59 -0.11 9.22
C THR A 22 33.13 1.11 10.00
N VAL A 23 33.16 2.27 9.37
CA VAL A 23 32.61 3.50 9.94
C VAL A 23 31.10 3.44 9.74
N CYS A 24 30.40 3.18 10.82
CA CYS A 24 28.95 3.22 10.83
C CYS A 24 28.47 4.66 10.86
N PRO A 25 27.37 4.99 10.17
CA PRO A 25 26.83 6.33 10.21
C PRO A 25 26.50 6.70 11.65
N GLU A 26 27.02 7.84 12.12
CA GLU A 26 26.65 8.40 13.41
C GLU A 26 25.15 8.72 13.41
N ALA A 27 24.53 8.65 14.60
CA ALA A 27 23.12 9.02 14.74
C ALA A 27 22.92 10.47 14.25
N PRO A 28 21.91 10.74 13.41
CA PRO A 28 21.70 12.07 12.87
C PRO A 28 21.37 13.05 14.00
N VAL A 29 21.91 14.27 13.90
CA VAL A 29 21.57 15.37 14.81
C VAL A 29 20.20 15.91 14.40
N CYS A 30 19.21 15.76 15.28
CA CYS A 30 17.85 16.15 14.99
C CYS A 30 17.57 17.62 15.29
N ASP A 31 16.91 18.29 14.35
CA ASP A 31 16.33 19.61 14.53
C ASP A 31 14.84 19.48 14.89
N ASP A 32 14.49 19.89 16.11
CA ASP A 32 13.14 19.82 16.65
C ASP A 32 12.17 20.80 15.98
N SER A 33 12.68 21.75 15.20
CA SER A 33 11.89 22.72 14.43
C SER A 33 11.33 22.12 13.14
N VAL A 34 11.86 21.00 12.65
CA VAL A 34 11.41 20.33 11.43
C VAL A 34 9.99 19.75 11.62
N ARG A 35 9.12 20.01 10.62
CA ARG A 35 7.68 19.68 10.61
C ARG A 35 7.25 18.75 9.47
N THR A 36 8.22 18.10 8.83
CA THR A 36 8.06 17.14 7.71
C THR A 36 9.00 15.96 7.90
N TYR A 37 8.65 14.81 7.35
CA TYR A 37 9.52 13.63 7.34
C TYR A 37 10.85 13.94 6.64
N GLN A 38 11.96 13.46 7.22
CA GLN A 38 13.16 13.23 6.42
C GLN A 38 12.89 12.12 5.40
N LEU A 39 13.65 12.09 4.30
CA LEU A 39 13.42 11.13 3.21
C LEU A 39 13.76 9.69 3.60
N ASP A 40 14.66 9.52 4.57
CA ASP A 40 15.06 8.23 5.13
C ASP A 40 14.33 7.92 6.45
N GLY A 41 13.32 8.70 6.83
CA GLY A 41 12.58 8.53 8.09
C GLY A 41 13.33 8.94 9.36
N SER A 42 14.59 9.37 9.26
CA SER A 42 15.38 9.76 10.43
C SER A 42 14.77 10.94 11.18
N CYS A 43 15.08 11.04 12.48
CA CYS A 43 14.60 12.11 13.36
C CYS A 43 13.07 12.22 13.47
N ASN A 44 12.33 11.16 13.11
CA ASN A 44 10.93 11.03 13.48
C ASN A 44 10.83 11.01 15.01
N ASN A 45 11.59 10.11 15.65
CA ASN A 45 11.78 10.09 17.09
C ASN A 45 13.02 10.90 17.49
N LEU A 46 12.87 11.91 18.35
CA LEU A 46 13.99 12.77 18.77
C LEU A 46 14.91 12.11 19.81
N ASN A 47 14.40 11.12 20.55
CA ASN A 47 15.17 10.38 21.57
C ASN A 47 15.94 9.22 20.93
N ASN A 48 15.38 8.62 19.88
CA ASN A 48 15.97 7.54 19.10
C ASN A 48 15.95 7.92 17.60
N PRO A 49 16.89 8.76 17.14
CA PRO A 49 16.88 9.35 15.78
C PRO A 49 16.84 8.37 14.61
N ASP A 50 17.21 7.11 14.84
CA ASP A 50 17.31 6.06 13.84
C ASP A 50 16.14 5.06 13.83
N TRP A 51 15.18 5.17 14.76
CA TRP A 51 14.00 4.33 14.77
C TRP A 51 13.17 4.50 13.50
N GLY A 52 12.91 3.38 12.81
CA GLY A 52 12.18 3.35 11.55
C GLY A 52 12.97 3.75 10.31
N THR A 53 14.30 3.94 10.41
CA THR A 53 15.16 4.19 9.25
C THR A 53 15.44 2.93 8.42
N PRO A 54 15.68 3.03 7.11
CA PRO A 54 16.09 1.92 6.26
C PRO A 54 17.42 1.27 6.68
N ASN A 55 17.65 0.06 6.19
CA ASN A 55 18.80 -0.80 6.45
C ASN A 55 18.99 -1.11 7.95
N ARG A 56 17.88 -1.29 8.67
CA ARG A 56 17.86 -1.68 10.08
C ARG A 56 17.15 -3.02 10.27
N PRO A 57 17.48 -3.76 11.35
CA PRO A 57 16.77 -4.99 11.72
C PRO A 57 15.26 -4.76 11.83
N TYR A 58 14.48 -5.75 11.39
CA TYR A 58 13.07 -5.82 11.78
C TYR A 58 12.94 -6.00 13.29
N ALA A 59 11.88 -5.44 13.88
CA ALA A 59 11.55 -5.71 15.28
C ALA A 59 11.05 -7.16 15.46
N ARG A 60 11.13 -7.68 16.69
CA ARG A 60 10.60 -9.00 17.03
C ARG A 60 9.54 -8.91 18.13
N PHE A 61 8.41 -9.59 17.91
CA PHE A 61 7.40 -9.80 18.97
C PHE A 61 7.82 -10.91 19.93
N VAL A 62 8.43 -11.94 19.37
CA VAL A 62 8.96 -13.10 20.07
C VAL A 62 10.38 -13.37 19.56
N PRO A 63 11.28 -13.93 20.38
CA PRO A 63 12.65 -14.24 19.96
C PRO A 63 12.72 -15.09 18.68
N ALA A 64 13.82 -14.95 17.93
CA ALA A 64 14.08 -15.78 16.77
C ALA A 64 14.17 -17.27 17.14
N GLN A 65 13.65 -18.14 16.27
CA GLN A 65 13.78 -19.58 16.40
C GLN A 65 14.63 -20.13 15.26
N TYR A 66 15.92 -20.35 15.56
CA TYR A 66 16.87 -21.06 14.72
C TYR A 66 17.38 -22.30 15.45
N THR A 67 17.69 -23.36 14.71
CA THR A 67 18.14 -24.64 15.29
C THR A 67 19.45 -24.49 16.05
N ASP A 68 20.36 -23.67 15.54
CA ASP A 68 21.64 -23.34 16.16
C ASP A 68 21.57 -22.07 17.04
N GLY A 69 20.38 -21.47 17.18
CA GLY A 69 20.16 -20.19 17.85
C GLY A 69 20.69 -18.98 17.08
N ILE A 70 21.27 -19.16 15.89
CA ILE A 70 21.95 -18.09 15.15
C ILE A 70 21.29 -17.85 13.80
N TRP A 71 21.26 -18.86 12.93
CA TRP A 71 20.88 -18.68 11.53
C TRP A 71 20.32 -19.95 10.88
N GLU A 72 20.64 -21.15 11.36
CA GLU A 72 20.18 -22.38 10.71
C GLU A 72 18.66 -22.56 10.87
N PRO A 73 17.89 -22.79 9.77
CA PRO A 73 16.44 -22.90 9.83
C PRO A 73 15.97 -23.91 10.88
N ALA A 74 14.83 -23.61 11.51
CA ALA A 74 14.25 -24.45 12.56
C ALA A 74 13.94 -25.88 12.08
N LEU A 75 14.18 -26.84 12.96
CA LEU A 75 13.73 -28.23 12.84
C LEU A 75 12.43 -28.43 13.63
N ALA A 76 11.70 -29.50 13.31
CA ALA A 76 10.58 -29.95 14.11
C ALA A 76 11.05 -30.36 15.52
N SER A 77 10.12 -30.45 16.45
CA SER A 77 10.32 -30.87 17.84
C SER A 77 10.98 -32.24 18.00
N SER A 78 10.86 -33.12 17.00
CA SER A 78 11.57 -34.40 16.92
C SER A 78 13.03 -34.32 16.48
N GLY A 79 13.48 -33.18 15.97
CA GLY A 79 14.77 -32.99 15.31
C GLY A 79 14.76 -33.29 13.80
N ASN A 80 13.62 -33.65 13.22
CA ASN A 80 13.46 -33.83 11.77
C ASN A 80 13.27 -32.48 11.05
N PRO A 81 13.51 -32.40 9.72
CA PRO A 81 13.13 -31.24 8.94
C PRO A 81 11.62 -30.95 9.04
N LEU A 82 11.26 -29.66 9.11
CA LEU A 82 9.86 -29.24 8.99
C LEU A 82 9.27 -29.63 7.63
N PRO A 83 7.94 -29.78 7.51
CA PRO A 83 7.29 -30.27 6.30
C PRO A 83 7.62 -29.42 5.07
N ASN A 84 7.72 -30.04 3.90
CA ASN A 84 8.01 -29.34 2.65
C ASN A 84 6.95 -28.27 2.36
N VAL A 85 7.37 -27.03 2.15
CA VAL A 85 6.45 -25.88 2.01
C VAL A 85 5.59 -25.90 0.75
N ARG A 86 6.05 -26.57 -0.32
CA ARG A 86 5.24 -26.77 -1.54
C ARG A 86 4.14 -27.78 -1.28
N GLN A 87 4.43 -28.85 -0.53
CA GLN A 87 3.40 -29.79 -0.09
C GLN A 87 2.38 -29.13 0.84
N LEU A 88 2.84 -28.28 1.78
CA LEU A 88 1.93 -27.47 2.61
C LEU A 88 1.02 -26.58 1.77
N SER A 89 1.57 -25.89 0.76
CA SER A 89 0.79 -25.08 -0.18
C SER A 89 -0.26 -25.92 -0.94
N LEU A 90 0.13 -27.10 -1.44
CA LEU A 90 -0.76 -27.98 -2.20
C LEU A 90 -1.89 -28.57 -1.34
N HIS A 91 -1.59 -29.01 -0.12
CA HIS A 91 -2.54 -29.73 0.73
C HIS A 91 -3.40 -28.84 1.63
N LEU A 92 -2.87 -27.71 2.11
CA LEU A 92 -3.58 -26.85 3.05
C LEU A 92 -4.30 -25.67 2.36
N PHE A 93 -3.85 -25.28 1.16
CA PHE A 93 -4.40 -24.14 0.46
C PHE A 93 -4.99 -24.54 -0.90
N GLY A 94 -6.31 -24.42 -1.04
CA GLY A 94 -6.99 -24.81 -2.27
C GLY A 94 -6.80 -23.82 -3.43
N GLU A 95 -7.43 -24.10 -4.57
CA GLU A 95 -7.24 -23.32 -5.82
C GLU A 95 -8.54 -22.74 -6.39
N THR A 96 -9.60 -22.73 -5.59
CA THR A 96 -10.92 -22.28 -6.02
C THR A 96 -11.02 -20.78 -5.86
N GLU A 97 -11.00 -20.06 -6.98
CA GLU A 97 -11.28 -18.62 -7.01
C GLU A 97 -12.74 -18.36 -6.66
N MET A 98 -12.97 -17.43 -5.73
CA MET A 98 -14.28 -17.04 -5.22
C MET A 98 -14.35 -15.54 -5.01
N GLN A 99 -14.96 -14.81 -5.95
CA GLN A 99 -15.08 -13.36 -5.88
C GLN A 99 -15.69 -12.84 -4.56
N HIS A 100 -15.09 -11.77 -4.02
CA HIS A 100 -15.60 -11.09 -2.83
C HIS A 100 -16.92 -10.36 -3.17
N PRO A 101 -17.98 -10.54 -2.37
CA PRO A 101 -19.31 -10.01 -2.73
C PRO A 101 -19.45 -8.49 -2.57
N ARG A 102 -18.46 -7.81 -1.97
CA ARG A 102 -18.58 -6.40 -1.58
C ARG A 102 -17.39 -5.52 -1.94
N ASN A 103 -16.20 -6.08 -2.17
CA ASN A 103 -14.98 -5.29 -2.25
C ASN A 103 -14.36 -5.42 -3.63
N THR A 104 -13.83 -4.30 -4.11
CA THR A 104 -13.26 -4.11 -5.43
C THR A 104 -11.80 -4.52 -5.46
N LEU A 105 -11.24 -4.75 -6.64
CA LEU A 105 -9.86 -5.16 -6.84
C LEU A 105 -8.86 -4.15 -6.26
N VAL A 106 -9.16 -2.85 -6.32
CA VAL A 106 -8.35 -1.79 -5.70
C VAL A 106 -8.19 -1.99 -4.19
N SER A 107 -9.15 -2.63 -3.52
CA SER A 107 -9.04 -2.94 -2.09
C SER A 107 -7.94 -3.96 -1.79
N MET A 108 -7.71 -4.93 -2.68
CA MET A 108 -6.57 -5.85 -2.56
C MET A 108 -5.27 -5.17 -3.00
N GLN A 109 -5.29 -4.49 -4.14
CA GLN A 109 -4.10 -3.87 -4.72
C GLN A 109 -3.51 -2.76 -3.83
N PHE A 110 -4.37 -2.00 -3.15
CA PHE A 110 -3.92 -0.98 -2.20
C PHE A 110 -3.29 -1.60 -0.95
N GLY A 111 -3.69 -2.82 -0.55
CA GLY A 111 -3.01 -3.57 0.50
C GLY A 111 -1.57 -3.92 0.14
N GLN A 112 -1.32 -4.33 -1.11
CA GLN A 112 0.05 -4.51 -1.60
C GLN A 112 0.85 -3.21 -1.61
N PHE A 113 0.22 -2.10 -2.02
CA PHE A 113 0.85 -0.77 -2.00
C PHE A 113 1.28 -0.37 -0.57
N VAL A 114 0.42 -0.60 0.43
CA VAL A 114 0.73 -0.41 1.86
C VAL A 114 1.84 -1.34 2.34
N ALA A 115 1.84 -2.60 1.88
CA ALA A 115 2.89 -3.57 2.24
C ALA A 115 4.28 -3.09 1.81
N HIS A 116 4.34 -2.49 0.62
CA HIS A 116 5.58 -2.04 0.01
C HIS A 116 6.15 -0.80 0.72
N ASP A 117 5.28 0.05 1.27
CA ASP A 117 5.68 1.24 2.04
C ASP A 117 6.26 0.88 3.41
N LEU A 118 5.78 -0.19 4.04
CA LEU A 118 6.25 -0.62 5.35
C LEU A 118 7.36 -1.67 5.33
N SER A 119 7.49 -2.43 4.25
CA SER A 119 8.41 -3.56 4.25
C SER A 119 9.03 -3.85 2.90
N PHE A 120 10.35 -4.03 2.93
CA PHE A 120 11.12 -4.62 1.86
C PHE A 120 12.37 -5.23 2.45
N THR A 121 12.63 -6.50 2.17
CA THR A 121 13.82 -7.19 2.68
C THR A 121 15.03 -6.84 1.84
N ALA A 122 16.16 -6.51 2.47
CA ALA A 122 17.43 -6.32 1.75
C ALA A 122 17.84 -7.64 1.06
N ASP A 123 17.87 -7.63 -0.28
CA ASP A 123 18.20 -8.81 -1.08
C ASP A 123 19.69 -8.86 -1.45
N ALA A 124 20.20 -10.07 -1.68
CA ALA A 124 21.48 -10.29 -2.34
C ALA A 124 21.21 -10.84 -3.75
N GLY A 125 21.12 -9.93 -4.71
CA GLY A 125 20.94 -10.31 -6.11
C GLY A 125 22.07 -11.21 -6.63
N GLY A 126 21.76 -11.98 -7.68
CA GLY A 126 22.75 -12.74 -8.44
C GLY A 126 23.04 -14.17 -7.96
N ILE A 127 22.43 -14.63 -6.85
CA ILE A 127 22.56 -16.01 -6.38
C ILE A 127 21.47 -16.88 -6.99
N GLN A 128 21.87 -18.00 -7.60
CA GLN A 128 20.98 -19.03 -8.13
C GLN A 128 21.15 -20.31 -7.29
N CYS A 129 20.10 -20.68 -6.58
CA CYS A 129 19.99 -21.88 -5.75
C CYS A 129 19.19 -22.99 -6.43
N CYS A 130 18.34 -22.59 -7.37
CA CYS A 130 17.68 -23.48 -8.31
C CYS A 130 17.87 -22.90 -9.72
N ALA A 131 18.75 -23.52 -10.51
CA ALA A 131 19.08 -23.04 -11.85
C ALA A 131 18.27 -23.85 -12.87
N ASP A 132 17.47 -23.16 -13.69
CA ASP A 132 16.60 -23.78 -14.72
C ASP A 132 15.75 -24.95 -14.16
N GLY A 133 15.21 -24.76 -12.95
CA GLY A 133 14.40 -25.77 -12.27
C GLY A 133 15.20 -26.96 -11.72
N LYS A 134 16.53 -26.93 -11.72
CA LYS A 134 17.40 -27.99 -11.18
C LYS A 134 18.14 -27.54 -9.93
N MET A 135 18.26 -28.46 -8.98
CA MET A 135 18.95 -28.20 -7.72
C MET A 135 20.43 -27.94 -7.99
N VAL A 136 20.96 -26.83 -7.47
CA VAL A 136 22.39 -26.58 -7.53
C VAL A 136 23.10 -27.52 -6.55
N PRO A 137 24.13 -28.29 -6.97
CA PRO A 137 24.83 -29.19 -6.09
C PRO A 137 25.40 -28.46 -4.87
N LYS A 138 25.25 -29.04 -3.66
CA LYS A 138 25.65 -28.41 -2.39
C LYS A 138 27.11 -27.91 -2.37
N ALA A 139 28.01 -28.57 -3.08
CA ALA A 139 29.42 -28.16 -3.20
C ALA A 139 29.63 -26.85 -3.99
N LEU A 140 28.66 -26.47 -4.83
CA LEU A 140 28.67 -25.27 -5.66
C LEU A 140 27.64 -24.22 -5.18
N ALA A 141 26.69 -24.63 -4.35
CA ALA A 141 25.65 -23.77 -3.82
C ALA A 141 26.24 -22.73 -2.86
N SER A 142 25.74 -21.50 -2.94
CA SER A 142 26.01 -20.48 -1.94
C SER A 142 25.52 -20.94 -0.57
N PRO A 143 26.20 -20.59 0.54
CA PRO A 143 25.67 -20.81 1.90
C PRO A 143 24.32 -20.14 2.15
N ARG A 144 23.94 -19.15 1.33
CA ARG A 144 22.64 -18.48 1.37
C ARG A 144 21.55 -19.23 0.61
N CYS A 145 21.82 -20.41 0.07
CA CYS A 145 20.81 -21.16 -0.65
C CYS A 145 19.85 -21.89 0.28
N PHE A 146 18.56 -21.61 0.07
CA PHE A 146 17.47 -22.30 0.77
C PHE A 146 16.30 -22.61 -0.17
N PRO A 147 16.57 -23.31 -1.29
CA PRO A 147 15.59 -23.55 -2.33
C PRO A 147 14.41 -24.39 -1.80
N ILE A 148 13.25 -24.19 -2.40
CA ILE A 148 12.06 -25.00 -2.09
C ILE A 148 12.10 -26.24 -2.97
N GLU A 149 12.19 -27.41 -2.36
CA GLU A 149 12.18 -28.68 -3.09
C GLU A 149 10.78 -28.96 -3.68
N VAL A 150 10.75 -29.46 -4.91
CA VAL A 150 9.54 -29.93 -5.59
C VAL A 150 9.58 -31.45 -5.58
N ALA A 151 8.52 -32.07 -5.05
CA ALA A 151 8.42 -33.53 -4.98
C ALA A 151 8.14 -34.13 -6.36
N ASP A 152 8.56 -35.38 -6.57
CA ASP A 152 8.37 -36.09 -7.85
C ASP A 152 6.88 -36.28 -8.23
N ASP A 153 5.98 -36.23 -7.25
CA ASP A 153 4.53 -36.33 -7.41
C ASP A 153 3.81 -34.96 -7.45
N ASP A 154 4.55 -33.84 -7.53
CA ASP A 154 3.95 -32.52 -7.71
C ASP A 154 3.07 -32.49 -8.97
N PRO A 155 1.81 -32.05 -8.88
CA PRO A 155 0.86 -32.18 -9.97
C PRO A 155 1.13 -31.25 -11.16
N VAL A 156 1.98 -30.23 -11.00
CA VAL A 156 2.20 -29.18 -12.01
C VAL A 156 3.68 -29.04 -12.35
N LEU A 157 4.53 -28.81 -11.34
CA LEU A 157 5.93 -28.45 -11.54
C LEU A 157 6.80 -29.66 -11.95
N ALA A 158 6.55 -30.83 -11.36
CA ALA A 158 7.33 -32.03 -11.67
C ALA A 158 7.12 -32.49 -13.13
N GLY A 159 5.91 -32.32 -13.68
CA GLY A 159 5.60 -32.63 -15.08
C GLY A 159 6.41 -31.83 -16.10
N GLU A 160 6.83 -30.61 -15.72
CA GLU A 160 7.72 -29.74 -16.51
C GLU A 160 9.21 -29.98 -16.18
N GLY A 161 9.52 -31.02 -15.39
CA GLY A 161 10.89 -31.37 -15.01
C GLY A 161 11.51 -30.45 -13.96
N ILE A 162 10.71 -29.64 -13.26
CA ILE A 162 11.16 -28.74 -12.19
C ILE A 162 11.32 -29.55 -10.90
N GLN A 163 12.51 -29.45 -10.28
CA GLN A 163 12.90 -30.13 -9.05
C GLN A 163 12.99 -29.18 -7.86
N CYS A 164 13.03 -27.87 -8.10
CA CYS A 164 13.09 -26.86 -7.06
C CYS A 164 12.53 -25.52 -7.54
N MET A 165 12.21 -24.66 -6.58
CA MET A 165 12.02 -23.23 -6.80
C MET A 165 13.15 -22.44 -6.13
N ASN A 166 13.64 -21.42 -6.81
CA ASN A 166 14.76 -20.62 -6.32
C ASN A 166 14.35 -19.78 -5.11
N LEU A 167 15.05 -19.95 -3.99
CA LEU A 167 14.96 -19.04 -2.86
C LEU A 167 16.36 -18.83 -2.26
N VAL A 168 16.69 -17.55 -2.13
CA VAL A 168 17.93 -17.07 -1.52
C VAL A 168 17.56 -16.48 -0.16
N ARG A 169 18.29 -16.89 0.87
CA ARG A 169 18.11 -16.39 2.23
C ARG A 169 18.32 -14.88 2.30
N THR A 170 17.48 -14.18 3.04
CA THR A 170 17.51 -12.71 3.18
C THR A 170 18.82 -12.22 3.80
N LYS A 171 19.30 -11.02 3.44
CA LYS A 171 20.52 -10.44 4.05
C LYS A 171 20.25 -10.14 5.53
N THR A 172 21.22 -10.43 6.38
CA THR A 172 21.12 -10.24 7.84
C THR A 172 22.20 -9.34 8.42
N THR A 173 22.06 -9.06 9.72
CA THR A 173 23.07 -8.45 10.58
C THR A 173 24.43 -9.14 10.48
N LEU A 174 24.50 -10.47 10.28
CA LEU A 174 25.76 -11.21 10.17
C LEU A 174 26.63 -10.74 8.98
N GLU A 175 26.00 -10.14 7.98
CA GLU A 175 26.64 -9.65 6.76
C GLU A 175 26.73 -8.12 6.73
N ASP A 176 26.27 -7.46 7.79
CA ASP A 176 26.25 -6.00 7.93
C ASP A 176 26.90 -5.58 9.25
N ALA A 177 28.16 -5.17 9.16
CA ALA A 177 28.98 -4.85 10.33
C ALA A 177 28.41 -3.70 11.20
N CYS A 178 27.56 -2.82 10.64
CA CYS A 178 26.91 -1.76 11.39
C CYS A 178 25.64 -2.22 12.10
N SER A 179 24.86 -3.06 11.44
CA SER A 179 23.66 -3.65 12.05
C SER A 179 24.04 -4.67 13.14
N SER A 180 25.16 -5.39 12.98
CA SER A 180 25.74 -6.28 14.01
C SER A 180 26.05 -5.56 15.33
N LEU A 181 26.52 -4.31 15.27
CA LEU A 181 26.87 -3.53 16.48
C LEU A 181 25.65 -2.97 17.20
N ALA A 182 24.55 -2.73 16.46
CA ALA A 182 23.29 -2.21 16.99
C ALA A 182 22.39 -3.30 17.60
N ALA A 183 22.49 -4.55 17.12
CA ALA A 183 21.55 -5.61 17.48
C ALA A 183 21.70 -6.11 18.93
N GLY A 184 22.91 -6.19 19.49
CA GLY A 184 23.13 -6.77 20.83
C GLY A 184 22.65 -8.23 21.00
N GLU A 185 22.08 -8.82 19.95
CA GLU A 185 21.51 -10.16 19.88
C GLU A 185 22.49 -11.12 19.20
N GLU A 186 22.51 -12.37 19.68
CA GLU A 186 23.35 -13.43 19.13
C GLU A 186 22.77 -14.05 17.83
N SER A 187 21.49 -13.81 17.55
CA SER A 187 20.77 -14.35 16.38
C SER A 187 20.81 -13.41 15.16
N ALA A 188 20.68 -14.00 13.96
CA ALA A 188 20.69 -13.28 12.70
C ALA A 188 19.36 -12.55 12.48
N GLU A 189 19.44 -11.22 12.31
CA GLU A 189 18.27 -10.39 12.05
C GLU A 189 18.24 -9.86 10.63
N GLN A 190 17.10 -10.00 9.95
CA GLN A 190 16.93 -9.51 8.59
C GLN A 190 16.75 -7.99 8.57
N LEU A 191 17.25 -7.36 7.52
CA LEU A 191 17.21 -5.91 7.38
C LEU A 191 16.04 -5.46 6.50
N SER A 192 15.31 -4.43 6.94
CA SER A 192 14.40 -3.67 6.08
C SER A 192 15.18 -2.69 5.23
N SER A 193 14.84 -2.51 3.96
CA SER A 193 15.43 -1.49 3.06
C SER A 193 14.51 -0.30 2.80
N VAL A 194 13.38 -0.22 3.52
CA VAL A 194 12.42 0.90 3.47
C VAL A 194 12.15 1.46 4.87
N THR A 195 11.59 2.66 4.94
CA THR A 195 11.17 3.29 6.20
C THR A 195 10.06 2.48 6.88
N ALA A 196 9.91 2.63 8.19
CA ALA A 196 8.85 1.95 8.96
C ALA A 196 7.53 2.75 9.04
N PHE A 197 7.42 3.84 8.30
CA PHE A 197 6.32 4.78 8.36
C PHE A 197 5.40 4.64 7.15
N LEU A 198 4.16 5.11 7.28
CA LEU A 198 3.25 5.28 6.14
C LEU A 198 3.48 6.66 5.53
N ASP A 199 4.63 6.83 4.87
CA ASP A 199 5.15 8.11 4.39
C ASP A 199 5.27 8.20 2.86
N LEU A 200 4.62 7.27 2.13
CA LEU A 200 4.68 7.18 0.68
C LEU A 200 6.11 7.09 0.14
N SER A 201 7.03 6.45 0.87
CA SER A 201 8.35 6.06 0.37
C SER A 201 8.25 5.28 -0.96
N VAL A 202 7.14 4.58 -1.19
CA VAL A 202 6.80 3.95 -2.47
C VAL A 202 6.70 4.88 -3.67
N VAL A 203 6.49 6.19 -3.43
CA VAL A 203 6.49 7.25 -4.44
C VAL A 203 7.80 8.04 -4.41
N TYR A 204 8.28 8.39 -3.21
CA TYR A 204 9.38 9.34 -3.04
C TYR A 204 10.76 8.70 -2.95
N GLY A 205 10.85 7.40 -2.66
CA GLY A 205 12.09 6.70 -2.31
C GLY A 205 12.42 6.81 -0.83
N ASN A 206 13.52 6.19 -0.45
CA ASN A 206 13.98 6.01 0.93
C ASN A 206 15.32 6.72 1.20
N SER A 207 15.79 7.54 0.26
CA SER A 207 17.02 8.32 0.37
C SER A 207 16.95 9.59 -0.47
N LEU A 208 17.77 10.58 -0.11
CA LEU A 208 17.88 11.82 -0.89
C LEU A 208 18.24 11.54 -2.36
N GLU A 209 19.18 10.63 -2.62
CA GLU A 209 19.59 10.27 -3.98
C GLU A 209 18.43 9.71 -4.80
N GLN A 210 17.63 8.81 -4.22
CA GLN A 210 16.46 8.25 -4.90
C GLN A 210 15.42 9.34 -5.18
N THR A 211 15.10 10.16 -4.19
CA THR A 211 14.11 11.24 -4.35
C THR A 211 14.56 12.27 -5.38
N ASP A 212 15.82 12.70 -5.33
CA ASP A 212 16.39 13.68 -6.26
C ASP A 212 16.36 13.16 -7.70
N SER A 213 16.61 11.86 -7.91
CA SER A 213 16.50 11.23 -9.22
C SER A 213 15.08 11.25 -9.80
N LEU A 214 14.06 11.40 -8.95
CA LEU A 214 12.65 11.46 -9.32
C LEU A 214 12.13 12.90 -9.48
N ARG A 215 12.90 13.93 -9.08
CA ARG A 215 12.46 15.33 -9.08
C ARG A 215 12.80 16.04 -10.38
N THR A 216 11.98 17.04 -10.72
CA THR A 216 12.31 17.99 -11.80
C THR A 216 13.11 19.19 -11.30
N PHE A 217 13.14 19.41 -9.97
CA PHE A 217 13.62 20.64 -9.33
C PHE A 217 12.99 21.91 -9.91
N SER A 218 11.76 21.78 -10.40
CA SER A 218 10.95 22.89 -10.88
C SER A 218 9.52 22.81 -10.34
N ARG A 219 9.10 23.88 -9.66
CA ARG A 219 7.77 24.04 -9.05
C ARG A 219 7.39 22.87 -8.12
N GLY A 220 8.36 22.28 -7.45
CA GLY A 220 8.24 21.18 -6.50
C GLY A 220 7.71 19.89 -7.11
N GLN A 221 7.83 19.68 -8.43
CA GLN A 221 7.24 18.51 -9.12
C GLN A 221 8.22 17.34 -9.26
N LEU A 222 7.66 16.14 -9.26
CA LEU A 222 8.28 14.90 -9.71
C LEU A 222 8.28 14.82 -11.24
N GLN A 223 9.27 14.12 -11.80
CA GLN A 223 9.38 13.84 -13.22
C GLN A 223 8.16 13.03 -13.69
N ALA A 224 7.63 13.38 -14.85
CA ALA A 224 6.56 12.66 -15.52
C ALA A 224 6.71 12.85 -17.03
N GLU A 225 6.39 11.83 -17.81
CA GLU A 225 6.46 11.87 -19.26
C GLU A 225 5.06 12.03 -19.86
N THR A 226 4.93 12.87 -20.88
CA THR A 226 3.68 12.95 -21.63
C THR A 226 3.80 12.12 -22.91
N ARG A 227 3.03 11.03 -22.99
CA ARG A 227 2.96 10.17 -24.18
C ARG A 227 1.51 10.07 -24.63
N ASN A 228 1.25 10.40 -25.90
CA ASN A 228 -0.10 10.38 -26.51
C ASN A 228 -1.15 11.17 -25.70
N GLY A 229 -0.78 12.35 -25.18
CA GLY A 229 -1.66 13.21 -24.39
C GLY A 229 -1.94 12.74 -22.95
N LYS A 230 -1.28 11.66 -22.50
CA LYS A 230 -1.40 11.13 -21.13
C LYS A 230 -0.09 11.32 -20.37
N GLN A 231 -0.19 11.61 -19.07
CA GLN A 231 0.98 11.65 -18.18
C GLN A 231 1.28 10.26 -17.64
N TRP A 232 2.55 9.88 -17.69
CA TRP A 232 3.09 8.61 -17.23
C TRP A 232 4.23 8.83 -16.24
N LEU A 233 4.49 7.82 -15.42
CA LEU A 233 5.72 7.76 -14.63
C LEU A 233 6.95 7.81 -15.56
N PRO A 234 8.11 8.32 -15.08
CA PRO A 234 9.35 8.30 -15.84
C PRO A 234 9.75 6.88 -16.25
N VAL A 235 10.47 6.74 -17.36
CA VAL A 235 11.01 5.43 -17.77
C VAL A 235 12.15 4.99 -16.85
N HIS A 236 12.15 3.71 -16.47
CA HIS A 236 13.22 3.12 -15.68
C HIS A 236 14.53 3.06 -16.49
N PRO A 237 15.65 3.64 -15.99
CA PRO A 237 16.91 3.67 -16.73
C PRO A 237 17.48 2.28 -17.02
N ASN A 238 17.21 1.32 -16.13
CA ASN A 238 17.60 -0.09 -16.28
C ASN A 238 16.39 -0.97 -16.64
N LYS A 239 15.65 -0.59 -17.69
CA LYS A 239 14.40 -1.25 -18.12
C LYS A 239 14.56 -2.77 -18.29
N THR A 240 15.63 -3.22 -18.94
CA THR A 240 15.83 -4.64 -19.30
C THR A 240 16.13 -5.56 -18.12
N THR A 241 16.61 -5.03 -17.00
CA THR A 241 16.86 -5.82 -15.78
C THR A 241 15.72 -5.75 -14.79
N THR A 242 14.83 -4.76 -14.93
CA THR A 242 13.75 -4.48 -13.95
C THR A 242 12.42 -5.04 -14.41
N CYS A 243 12.14 -4.96 -15.71
CA CYS A 243 10.90 -5.45 -16.31
C CYS A 243 11.18 -6.53 -17.35
N VAL A 244 10.24 -7.45 -17.51
CA VAL A 244 10.24 -8.39 -18.63
C VAL A 244 9.79 -7.65 -19.87
N SER A 245 10.77 -7.38 -20.73
CA SER A 245 10.56 -6.73 -22.02
C SER A 245 10.81 -7.73 -23.14
N LYS A 246 9.86 -7.84 -24.07
CA LYS A 246 10.06 -8.57 -25.33
C LYS A 246 10.75 -7.69 -26.37
N ASP A 247 10.50 -6.38 -26.32
CA ASP A 247 11.16 -5.35 -27.13
C ASP A 247 11.61 -4.17 -26.26
N ALA A 248 12.92 -4.12 -25.99
CA ALA A 248 13.53 -3.12 -25.10
C ALA A 248 13.37 -1.67 -25.59
N ALA A 249 13.08 -1.46 -26.88
CA ALA A 249 12.79 -0.14 -27.43
C ALA A 249 11.37 0.36 -27.11
N ASP A 250 10.37 -0.52 -27.12
CA ASP A 250 8.95 -0.12 -27.13
C ASP A 250 8.18 -0.44 -25.84
N ASP A 251 8.60 -1.44 -25.05
CA ASP A 251 7.84 -1.81 -23.84
C ASP A 251 7.89 -0.75 -22.72
N ALA A 252 6.84 -0.65 -21.91
CA ALA A 252 6.89 0.22 -20.73
C ALA A 252 7.69 -0.43 -19.58
N CYS A 253 8.39 0.39 -18.80
CA CYS A 253 8.92 0.04 -17.48
C CYS A 253 9.13 1.35 -16.72
N TYR A 254 8.52 1.47 -15.54
CA TYR A 254 8.39 2.75 -14.86
C TYR A 254 9.34 2.89 -13.68
N LEU A 255 9.80 4.12 -13.43
CA LEU A 255 10.60 4.50 -12.28
C LEU A 255 9.72 5.23 -11.26
N THR A 256 9.85 4.84 -9.99
CA THR A 256 9.25 5.50 -8.83
C THR A 256 10.08 5.16 -7.59
N GLY A 257 9.62 5.55 -6.39
CA GLY A 257 10.33 5.31 -5.13
C GLY A 257 10.53 3.83 -4.77
N ASP A 258 9.72 2.94 -5.32
CA ASP A 258 9.79 1.49 -5.08
C ASP A 258 10.02 0.70 -6.37
N ILE A 259 10.99 -0.23 -6.31
CA ILE A 259 11.42 -1.04 -7.45
C ILE A 259 10.38 -2.08 -7.87
N ARG A 260 9.43 -2.43 -6.97
CA ARG A 260 8.39 -3.44 -7.22
C ARG A 260 7.14 -2.82 -7.84
N SER A 261 7.14 -1.52 -8.13
CA SER A 261 6.01 -0.81 -8.77
C SER A 261 5.53 -1.40 -10.10
N ASN A 262 6.41 -2.09 -10.83
CA ASN A 262 6.10 -2.76 -12.09
C ASN A 262 5.62 -4.21 -11.93
N GLN A 263 5.48 -4.70 -10.69
CA GLN A 263 5.19 -6.11 -10.41
C GLN A 263 3.86 -6.56 -11.00
N SER A 264 2.81 -5.73 -10.98
CA SER A 264 1.55 -5.97 -11.68
C SER A 264 1.02 -4.68 -12.31
N PRO A 265 0.21 -4.76 -13.39
CA PRO A 265 -0.34 -3.57 -14.03
C PRO A 265 -1.17 -2.68 -13.08
N HIS A 266 -1.97 -3.28 -12.19
CA HIS A 266 -2.79 -2.51 -11.25
C HIS A 266 -1.97 -1.88 -10.12
N LEU A 267 -0.86 -2.51 -9.69
CA LEU A 267 0.07 -1.87 -8.75
C LEU A 267 0.66 -0.62 -9.39
N THR A 268 1.14 -0.72 -10.63
CA THR A 268 1.68 0.41 -11.39
C THR A 268 0.68 1.57 -11.50
N LEU A 269 -0.61 1.28 -11.73
CA LEU A 269 -1.66 2.30 -11.75
C LEU A 269 -1.79 3.06 -10.42
N LEU A 270 -1.63 2.39 -9.27
CA LEU A 270 -1.63 3.06 -7.96
C LEU A 270 -0.39 3.92 -7.74
N HIS A 271 0.80 3.45 -8.11
CA HIS A 271 2.01 4.29 -8.07
C HIS A 271 1.84 5.54 -8.92
N GLN A 272 1.30 5.38 -10.14
CA GLN A 272 1.03 6.50 -11.03
C GLN A 272 0.02 7.48 -10.43
N ALA A 273 -1.07 6.99 -9.83
CA ALA A 273 -2.08 7.85 -9.22
C ALA A 273 -1.52 8.74 -8.11
N PHE A 274 -0.75 8.18 -7.17
CA PHE A 274 -0.16 8.97 -6.08
C PHE A 274 1.01 9.86 -6.53
N HIS A 275 1.76 9.44 -7.55
CA HIS A 275 2.81 10.28 -8.15
C HIS A 275 2.23 11.51 -8.87
N LEU A 276 1.14 11.31 -9.61
CA LEU A 276 0.43 12.41 -10.27
C LEU A 276 -0.32 13.29 -9.26
N GLU A 277 -0.82 12.73 -8.16
CA GLU A 277 -1.44 13.51 -7.07
C GLU A 277 -0.42 14.47 -6.45
N HIS A 278 0.83 14.04 -6.24
CA HIS A 278 1.90 14.94 -5.82
C HIS A 278 2.06 16.11 -6.79
N ASN A 279 2.15 15.82 -8.10
CA ASN A 279 2.32 16.87 -9.11
C ASN A 279 1.10 17.81 -9.19
N ARG A 280 -0.12 17.31 -8.99
CA ARG A 280 -1.33 18.13 -8.91
C ARG A 280 -1.27 19.08 -7.71
N LEU A 281 -0.93 18.55 -6.53
CA LEU A 281 -0.77 19.33 -5.30
C LEU A 281 0.34 20.38 -5.42
N ALA A 282 1.50 20.00 -5.97
CA ALA A 282 2.64 20.91 -6.17
C ALA A 282 2.29 22.09 -7.09
N ARG A 283 1.59 21.83 -8.20
CA ARG A 283 1.12 22.89 -9.11
C ARG A 283 0.19 23.87 -8.39
N GLU A 284 -0.84 23.35 -7.73
CA GLU A 284 -1.82 24.17 -7.01
C GLU A 284 -1.18 24.97 -5.86
N LEU A 285 -0.26 24.38 -5.12
CA LEU A 285 0.47 25.07 -4.04
C LEU A 285 1.38 26.18 -4.57
N ALA A 286 2.11 25.92 -5.67
CA ALA A 286 2.95 26.94 -6.31
C ALA A 286 2.11 28.09 -6.86
N ASP A 287 0.92 27.80 -7.41
CA ASP A 287 -0.01 28.81 -7.92
C ASP A 287 -0.63 29.66 -6.81
N LEU A 288 -0.96 29.03 -5.66
CA LEU A 288 -1.49 29.73 -4.49
C LEU A 288 -0.42 30.53 -3.75
N ASN A 289 0.84 30.11 -3.81
CA ASN A 289 1.96 30.66 -3.04
C ASN A 289 3.13 31.03 -3.95
N ALA A 290 2.96 32.06 -4.78
CA ALA A 290 3.95 32.47 -5.79
C ALA A 290 5.36 32.83 -5.25
N GLY A 291 5.51 33.02 -3.92
CA GLY A 291 6.79 33.28 -3.27
C GLY A 291 7.51 32.06 -2.71
N TRP A 292 6.92 30.86 -2.80
CA TRP A 292 7.58 29.62 -2.36
C TRP A 292 8.60 29.14 -3.40
N ASP A 293 9.74 28.67 -2.93
CA ASP A 293 10.74 28.01 -3.76
C ASP A 293 10.36 26.55 -4.07
N ASP A 294 11.14 25.91 -4.95
CA ASP A 294 10.92 24.53 -5.38
C ASP A 294 10.84 23.55 -4.20
N GLU A 295 11.78 23.65 -3.27
CA GLU A 295 11.89 22.76 -2.12
C GLU A 295 10.70 22.91 -1.17
N THR A 296 10.28 24.15 -0.89
CA THR A 296 9.10 24.41 -0.06
C THR A 296 7.86 23.81 -0.70
N VAL A 297 7.65 24.01 -2.01
CA VAL A 297 6.50 23.43 -2.72
C VAL A 297 6.55 21.91 -2.68
N PHE A 298 7.71 21.31 -2.95
CA PHE A 298 7.90 19.86 -2.94
C PHE A 298 7.54 19.26 -1.57
N GLN A 299 8.10 19.80 -0.48
CA GLN A 299 7.86 19.27 0.87
C GLN A 299 6.42 19.46 1.31
N GLN A 300 5.77 20.58 0.97
CA GLN A 300 4.35 20.79 1.30
C GLN A 300 3.43 19.88 0.48
N ALA A 301 3.71 19.67 -0.81
CA ALA A 301 2.98 18.72 -1.64
C ALA A 301 3.15 17.28 -1.15
N ARG A 302 4.39 16.87 -0.83
CA ARG A 302 4.71 15.58 -0.22
C ARG A 302 3.94 15.38 1.09
N LYS A 303 4.00 16.35 2.00
CA LYS A 303 3.29 16.32 3.29
C LYS A 303 1.78 16.13 3.11
N LEU A 304 1.15 16.86 2.19
CA LEU A 304 -0.28 16.71 1.92
C LEU A 304 -0.62 15.35 1.32
N ASN A 305 0.18 14.86 0.37
CA ASN A 305 -0.05 13.57 -0.26
C ASN A 305 0.06 12.41 0.75
N ILE A 306 1.08 12.46 1.62
CA ILE A 306 1.24 11.51 2.75
C ILE A 306 0.01 11.55 3.66
N ALA A 307 -0.47 12.74 4.00
CA ALA A 307 -1.63 12.88 4.86
C ALA A 307 -2.92 12.32 4.23
N GLN A 308 -3.12 12.52 2.92
CA GLN A 308 -4.21 11.88 2.19
C GLN A 308 -4.09 10.35 2.22
N TYR A 309 -2.88 9.83 1.97
CA TYR A 309 -2.60 8.40 1.99
C TYR A 309 -2.86 7.79 3.38
N GLN A 310 -2.32 8.36 4.46
CA GLN A 310 -2.56 7.91 5.84
C GLN A 310 -4.05 7.95 6.19
N ARG A 311 -4.76 9.00 5.79
CA ARG A 311 -6.22 9.09 5.95
C ARG A 311 -6.95 7.96 5.23
N ILE A 312 -6.53 7.59 4.03
CA ILE A 312 -7.12 6.47 3.29
C ILE A 312 -6.80 5.14 3.98
N VAL A 313 -5.54 4.92 4.38
CA VAL A 313 -5.09 3.68 5.04
C VAL A 313 -5.88 3.42 6.33
N TYR A 314 -5.88 4.37 7.27
CA TYR A 314 -6.47 4.12 8.60
C TYR A 314 -8.00 4.14 8.62
N TYR A 315 -8.64 4.94 7.77
CA TYR A 315 -10.07 5.23 7.91
C TYR A 315 -10.94 4.72 6.75
N GLU A 316 -10.36 4.39 5.59
CA GLU A 316 -11.11 3.75 4.50
C GLU A 316 -10.73 2.28 4.32
N TRP A 317 -9.43 1.96 4.33
CA TRP A 317 -8.94 0.65 3.95
C TRP A 317 -8.80 -0.34 5.11
N LEU A 318 -8.04 -0.01 6.16
CA LEU A 318 -7.84 -0.90 7.32
C LEU A 318 -9.14 -1.38 7.97
N PRO A 319 -10.19 -0.55 8.15
CA PRO A 319 -11.43 -1.00 8.77
C PRO A 319 -12.16 -2.08 7.98
N ILE A 320 -11.91 -2.20 6.67
CA ILE A 320 -12.47 -3.28 5.83
C ILE A 320 -11.93 -4.65 6.29
N TYR A 321 -10.66 -4.70 6.67
CA TYR A 321 -9.94 -5.94 6.92
C TYR A 321 -9.74 -6.22 8.40
N LEU A 322 -9.35 -5.23 9.20
CA LEU A 322 -9.12 -5.43 10.63
C LEU A 322 -10.39 -5.30 11.46
N GLY A 323 -11.43 -4.68 10.91
CA GLY A 323 -12.66 -4.40 11.63
C GLY A 323 -12.58 -3.09 12.42
N ALA A 324 -13.59 -2.23 12.29
CA ALA A 324 -13.61 -0.94 12.96
C ALA A 324 -13.74 -1.08 14.49
N GLU A 325 -14.45 -2.10 14.98
CA GLU A 325 -14.58 -2.36 16.42
C GLU A 325 -13.25 -2.87 16.99
N ASN A 326 -12.65 -3.87 16.35
CA ASN A 326 -11.32 -4.36 16.70
C ASN A 326 -10.28 -3.23 16.71
N MET A 327 -10.26 -2.37 15.69
CA MET A 327 -9.33 -1.25 15.60
C MET A 327 -9.52 -0.21 16.70
N ARG A 328 -10.78 0.09 17.11
CA ARG A 328 -11.04 0.99 18.24
C ARG A 328 -10.60 0.36 19.55
N ALA A 329 -10.89 -0.93 19.75
CA ALA A 329 -10.49 -1.67 20.96
C ALA A 329 -8.96 -1.71 21.13
N ALA A 330 -8.23 -1.90 20.03
CA ALA A 330 -6.76 -1.88 20.01
C ALA A 330 -6.16 -0.46 19.98
N GLY A 331 -6.98 0.60 19.91
CA GLY A 331 -6.49 1.99 19.83
C GLY A 331 -5.89 2.39 18.48
N VAL A 332 -6.03 1.57 17.43
CA VAL A 332 -5.58 1.86 16.04
C VAL A 332 -6.45 2.93 15.38
N LEU A 333 -7.75 2.97 15.70
CA LEU A 333 -8.61 4.11 15.38
C LEU A 333 -8.76 4.98 16.65
N PRO A 334 -8.38 6.27 16.60
CA PRO A 334 -8.48 7.12 17.77
C PRO A 334 -9.96 7.47 18.04
N ALA A 335 -10.33 7.55 19.31
CA ALA A 335 -11.65 8.04 19.73
C ALA A 335 -11.63 9.58 19.71
N LEU A 336 -11.97 10.17 18.57
CA LEU A 336 -11.89 11.62 18.37
C LEU A 336 -13.22 12.32 18.67
N GLU A 337 -13.18 13.34 19.54
CA GLU A 337 -14.23 14.36 19.59
C GLU A 337 -13.93 15.42 18.52
N LEU A 338 -14.74 15.50 17.46
CA LEU A 338 -14.53 16.50 16.40
C LEU A 338 -14.82 17.91 16.92
N PRO A 339 -14.02 18.94 16.53
CA PRO A 339 -12.92 18.95 15.54
C PRO A 339 -11.51 18.75 16.15
N GLY A 340 -11.33 17.74 17.00
CA GLY A 340 -10.08 17.46 17.71
C GLY A 340 -8.99 16.77 16.86
N PHE A 341 -7.80 16.73 17.43
CA PHE A 341 -6.60 16.01 16.98
C PHE A 341 -6.49 14.67 17.71
N ALA A 342 -5.77 13.72 17.14
CA ALA A 342 -5.43 12.49 17.87
C ALA A 342 -4.45 12.83 19.00
N ASP A 343 -3.39 13.59 18.65
CA ASP A 343 -2.40 14.15 19.57
C ASP A 343 -1.85 13.14 20.60
N ASP A 344 -1.72 11.88 20.17
CA ASP A 344 -1.33 10.75 21.00
C ASP A 344 0.02 10.16 20.61
N TYR A 345 0.86 10.93 19.91
CA TYR A 345 2.25 10.57 19.64
C TYR A 345 2.99 10.23 20.94
N ASP A 346 3.62 9.06 20.97
CA ASP A 346 4.38 8.56 22.11
C ASP A 346 5.82 8.25 21.68
N ALA A 347 6.76 9.08 22.12
CA ALA A 347 8.18 8.94 21.82
C ALA A 347 8.83 7.69 22.46
N SER A 348 8.13 6.95 23.32
CA SER A 348 8.58 5.66 23.86
C SER A 348 8.17 4.46 23.00
N VAL A 349 7.27 4.65 22.03
CA VAL A 349 6.79 3.60 21.12
C VAL A 349 7.75 3.45 19.95
N ASP A 350 8.26 2.23 19.76
CA ASP A 350 9.09 1.87 18.60
C ASP A 350 8.21 1.57 17.37
N PRO A 351 8.27 2.40 16.31
CA PRO A 351 7.48 2.21 15.09
C PRO A 351 8.04 1.10 14.19
N THR A 352 9.23 0.57 14.47
CA THR A 352 9.93 -0.42 13.63
C THR A 352 9.01 -1.58 13.29
N VAL A 353 8.98 -1.92 12.00
CA VAL A 353 8.13 -2.97 11.48
C VAL A 353 8.60 -4.31 12.02
N SER A 354 7.67 -5.11 12.53
CA SER A 354 7.96 -6.44 13.05
C SER A 354 8.20 -7.44 11.92
N ASN A 355 9.15 -8.36 12.13
CA ASN A 355 9.43 -9.44 11.20
C ASN A 355 8.18 -10.28 10.96
N ALA A 356 7.46 -10.67 12.01
CA ALA A 356 6.25 -11.48 11.92
C ALA A 356 5.10 -10.76 11.20
N PHE A 357 5.02 -9.43 11.34
CA PHE A 357 4.09 -8.62 10.54
C PHE A 357 4.45 -8.71 9.06
N ALA A 358 5.71 -8.42 8.71
CA ALA A 358 6.17 -8.28 7.33
C ALA A 358 6.22 -9.60 6.55
N THR A 359 6.50 -10.73 7.23
CA THR A 359 6.75 -12.03 6.58
C THR A 359 5.68 -13.09 6.84
N ALA A 360 4.75 -12.85 7.76
CA ALA A 360 3.61 -13.76 7.97
C ALA A 360 2.26 -13.04 7.95
N ALA A 361 1.96 -12.18 8.94
CA ALA A 361 0.61 -11.68 9.16
C ALA A 361 0.08 -10.81 7.99
N PHE A 362 0.91 -9.89 7.46
CA PHE A 362 0.50 -9.03 6.34
C PHE A 362 0.47 -9.78 4.99
N ARG A 363 1.01 -11.00 4.92
CA ARG A 363 0.92 -11.89 3.74
C ARG A 363 -0.42 -12.59 3.63
N PHE A 364 -1.28 -12.48 4.65
CA PHE A 364 -2.71 -12.84 4.55
C PHE A 364 -3.37 -12.25 3.30
N PHE A 365 -2.96 -11.03 2.90
CA PHE A 365 -3.51 -10.35 1.74
C PHE A 365 -3.26 -11.07 0.40
N HIS A 366 -2.30 -12.00 0.33
CA HIS A 366 -2.04 -12.80 -0.87
C HIS A 366 -3.22 -13.72 -1.23
N ASN A 367 -4.08 -14.09 -0.28
CA ASN A 367 -5.26 -14.91 -0.54
C ASN A 367 -6.38 -14.12 -1.23
N LEU A 368 -6.25 -12.80 -1.38
CA LEU A 368 -7.23 -11.96 -2.07
C LEU A 368 -6.86 -11.70 -3.54
N ILE A 369 -5.71 -12.20 -4.00
CA ILE A 369 -5.23 -11.98 -5.37
C ILE A 369 -6.18 -12.67 -6.37
N ALA A 370 -6.72 -11.89 -7.31
CA ALA A 370 -7.47 -12.42 -8.44
C ALA A 370 -6.53 -12.87 -9.56
N GLY A 371 -6.79 -14.02 -10.19
CA GLY A 371 -5.94 -14.55 -11.27
C GLY A 371 -6.07 -13.84 -12.61
N HIS A 372 -7.07 -12.98 -12.78
CA HIS A 372 -7.28 -12.22 -14.01
C HIS A 372 -7.64 -10.77 -13.70
N LEU A 373 -7.45 -9.91 -14.69
CA LEU A 373 -7.70 -8.49 -14.64
C LEU A 373 -8.71 -8.14 -15.75
N ASP A 374 -9.86 -7.60 -15.37
CA ASP A 374 -10.92 -7.27 -16.31
C ASP A 374 -10.64 -5.94 -17.04
N LEU A 375 -10.90 -5.95 -18.34
CA LEU A 375 -10.99 -4.74 -19.16
C LEU A 375 -12.43 -4.25 -19.10
N ILE A 376 -12.65 -3.06 -18.53
CA ILE A 376 -13.99 -2.51 -18.32
C ILE A 376 -14.19 -1.24 -19.17
N ALA A 377 -15.21 -1.25 -20.02
CA ALA A 377 -15.61 -0.08 -20.81
C ALA A 377 -16.26 1.02 -19.94
N GLU A 378 -16.42 2.20 -20.53
CA GLU A 378 -17.15 3.32 -19.90
C GLU A 378 -18.62 2.96 -19.58
N SER A 379 -19.23 2.06 -20.35
CA SER A 379 -20.56 1.50 -20.07
C SER A 379 -20.61 0.55 -18.85
N ARG A 380 -19.45 0.33 -18.19
CA ARG A 380 -19.25 -0.58 -17.07
C ARG A 380 -19.50 -2.05 -17.41
N GLN A 381 -19.47 -2.37 -18.69
CA GLN A 381 -19.52 -3.75 -19.16
C GLN A 381 -18.10 -4.27 -19.38
N PRO A 382 -17.81 -5.53 -19.01
CA PRO A 382 -16.56 -6.18 -19.38
C PRO A 382 -16.43 -6.25 -20.90
N THR A 383 -15.28 -5.84 -21.42
CA THR A 383 -14.92 -5.95 -22.84
C THR A 383 -13.93 -7.09 -23.09
N GLY A 384 -13.28 -7.57 -22.04
CA GLY A 384 -12.34 -8.67 -22.07
C GLY A 384 -11.66 -8.83 -20.71
N SER A 385 -10.67 -9.70 -20.65
CA SER A 385 -9.83 -9.88 -19.48
C SER A 385 -8.42 -10.32 -19.89
N ILE A 386 -7.45 -10.06 -19.01
CA ILE A 386 -6.08 -10.53 -19.16
C ILE A 386 -5.70 -11.41 -17.98
N ARG A 387 -4.91 -12.45 -18.25
CA ARG A 387 -4.40 -13.36 -17.23
C ARG A 387 -3.26 -12.69 -16.46
N LEU A 388 -3.31 -12.70 -15.13
CA LEU A 388 -2.34 -11.99 -14.30
C LEU A 388 -0.90 -12.49 -14.52
N SER A 389 -0.71 -13.82 -14.64
CA SER A 389 0.63 -14.41 -14.80
C SER A 389 1.36 -14.04 -16.10
N ASP A 390 0.66 -13.52 -17.11
CA ASP A 390 1.28 -13.02 -18.34
C ASP A 390 1.93 -11.64 -18.18
N TRP A 391 1.56 -10.91 -17.13
CA TRP A 391 1.89 -9.48 -16.99
C TRP A 391 2.67 -9.15 -15.72
N PHE A 392 3.12 -10.15 -14.96
CA PHE A 392 4.04 -9.88 -13.84
C PHE A 392 5.36 -9.28 -14.35
N ASN A 393 5.81 -8.20 -13.72
CA ASN A 393 6.98 -7.41 -14.13
C ASN A 393 6.91 -6.90 -15.59
N ASN A 394 5.71 -6.81 -16.19
CA ASN A 394 5.54 -6.36 -17.57
C ASN A 394 4.36 -5.37 -17.65
N PRO A 395 4.62 -4.07 -17.42
CA PRO A 395 3.56 -3.07 -17.42
C PRO A 395 3.21 -2.56 -18.83
N SER A 396 3.85 -3.10 -19.90
CA SER A 396 3.61 -2.67 -21.28
C SER A 396 2.15 -2.82 -21.74
N VAL A 397 1.35 -3.65 -21.05
CA VAL A 397 -0.08 -3.77 -21.31
C VAL A 397 -0.84 -2.46 -21.11
N LEU A 398 -0.38 -1.59 -20.20
CA LEU A 398 -1.06 -0.34 -19.87
C LEU A 398 -1.09 0.65 -21.04
N GLU A 399 -0.05 0.65 -21.88
CA GLU A 399 0.06 1.58 -23.00
C GLU A 399 -0.59 1.06 -24.31
N LYS A 400 -1.16 -0.14 -24.29
CA LYS A 400 -1.75 -0.81 -25.46
C LYS A 400 -3.27 -0.64 -25.48
N ASP A 401 -3.86 -0.44 -26.66
CA ASP A 401 -5.29 -0.62 -26.96
C ASP A 401 -6.30 0.03 -25.98
N GLY A 402 -5.95 1.17 -25.37
CA GLY A 402 -6.81 1.84 -24.37
C GLY A 402 -6.95 1.06 -23.05
N ASN A 403 -6.03 0.13 -22.78
CA ASN A 403 -6.02 -0.69 -21.57
C ASN A 403 -5.79 0.12 -20.32
N TYR A 404 -5.06 1.25 -20.37
CA TYR A 404 -4.93 2.14 -19.23
C TYR A 404 -6.30 2.50 -18.63
N GLU A 405 -7.21 3.02 -19.45
CA GLU A 405 -8.56 3.37 -19.02
C GLU A 405 -9.35 2.13 -18.58
N GLN A 406 -9.27 1.04 -19.35
CA GLN A 406 -10.08 -0.16 -19.12
C GLN A 406 -9.68 -0.92 -17.85
N LEU A 407 -8.37 -1.06 -17.60
CA LEU A 407 -7.82 -1.67 -16.39
C LEU A 407 -8.00 -0.74 -15.19
N SER A 408 -7.89 0.58 -15.35
CA SER A 408 -8.20 1.51 -14.25
C SER A 408 -9.66 1.38 -13.81
N ARG A 409 -10.61 1.21 -14.75
CA ARG A 409 -12.00 0.87 -14.43
C ARG A 409 -12.12 -0.54 -13.85
N GLY A 410 -11.40 -1.52 -14.41
CA GLY A 410 -11.31 -2.89 -13.86
C GLY A 410 -10.95 -2.89 -12.38
N MET A 411 -9.93 -2.13 -11.99
CA MET A 411 -9.49 -1.99 -10.61
C MET A 411 -10.61 -1.57 -9.64
N ILE A 412 -11.55 -0.73 -10.08
CA ILE A 412 -12.63 -0.19 -9.23
C ILE A 412 -13.98 -0.89 -9.41
N TYR A 413 -14.15 -1.77 -10.40
CA TYR A 413 -15.42 -2.48 -10.66
C TYR A 413 -15.31 -4.00 -10.52
N GLN A 414 -14.14 -4.58 -10.79
CA GLN A 414 -13.89 -5.99 -10.60
C GLN A 414 -13.80 -6.30 -9.10
N PRO A 415 -14.39 -7.39 -8.59
CA PRO A 415 -14.13 -7.87 -7.24
C PRO A 415 -12.74 -8.52 -7.10
N HIS A 416 -12.08 -8.35 -5.96
CA HIS A 416 -10.93 -9.20 -5.60
C HIS A 416 -11.40 -10.59 -5.14
N ASP A 417 -10.45 -11.51 -4.90
CA ASP A 417 -10.76 -12.86 -4.42
C ASP A 417 -11.10 -12.88 -2.91
N ARG A 418 -11.85 -13.88 -2.43
CA ARG A 418 -12.28 -13.91 -1.02
C ARG A 418 -11.12 -14.21 -0.06
N PRO A 419 -11.13 -13.62 1.15
CA PRO A 419 -10.16 -13.91 2.22
C PRO A 419 -10.43 -15.29 2.88
N ASN A 420 -10.18 -16.34 2.13
CA ASN A 420 -10.34 -17.74 2.51
C ASN A 420 -8.96 -18.47 2.45
N HIS A 421 -8.95 -19.79 2.44
CA HIS A 421 -7.73 -20.60 2.37
C HIS A 421 -7.37 -21.05 0.95
N HIS A 422 -7.98 -20.47 -0.07
CA HIS A 422 -7.68 -20.74 -1.47
C HIS A 422 -6.81 -19.62 -2.04
N LEU A 423 -5.97 -19.96 -3.02
CA LEU A 423 -5.20 -19.02 -3.81
C LEU A 423 -5.44 -19.32 -5.28
N THR A 424 -5.53 -18.28 -6.10
CA THR A 424 -5.59 -18.46 -7.55
C THR A 424 -4.39 -19.29 -8.06
N PRO A 425 -4.60 -20.23 -9.01
CA PRO A 425 -3.51 -20.94 -9.67
C PRO A 425 -2.43 -19.99 -10.22
N GLU A 426 -2.81 -18.76 -10.56
CA GLU A 426 -1.94 -17.75 -11.15
C GLU A 426 -0.78 -17.31 -10.24
N VAL A 427 -0.93 -17.43 -8.93
CA VAL A 427 0.15 -17.17 -7.95
C VAL A 427 0.64 -18.44 -7.25
N LYS A 428 -0.06 -19.56 -7.41
CA LYS A 428 0.33 -20.85 -6.82
C LYS A 428 1.21 -21.68 -7.74
N HIS A 429 1.01 -21.59 -9.06
CA HIS A 429 1.74 -22.39 -10.06
C HIS A 429 2.42 -21.54 -11.13
N PHE A 430 1.96 -20.30 -11.32
CA PHE A 430 2.31 -19.48 -12.47
C PHE A 430 2.91 -18.12 -12.11
N LEU A 431 3.24 -17.89 -10.83
CA LEU A 431 3.85 -16.64 -10.39
C LEU A 431 5.18 -16.44 -11.12
N PHE A 432 5.40 -15.27 -11.72
CA PHE A 432 6.64 -14.94 -12.42
C PHE A 432 7.06 -15.96 -13.50
N ARG A 433 6.11 -16.64 -14.16
CA ARG A 433 6.44 -17.59 -15.25
C ARG A 433 7.05 -16.93 -16.48
N HIS A 434 6.88 -15.62 -16.64
CA HIS A 434 7.50 -14.80 -17.70
C HIS A 434 7.36 -15.39 -19.13
N GLY A 435 6.18 -15.92 -19.44
CA GLY A 435 5.87 -16.56 -20.73
C GLY A 435 6.24 -18.05 -20.83
N GLY A 436 6.90 -18.61 -19.82
CA GLY A 436 7.11 -20.05 -19.65
C GLY A 436 5.82 -20.82 -19.31
N PRO A 437 5.89 -22.17 -19.30
CA PRO A 437 4.75 -23.03 -19.02
C PRO A 437 4.32 -22.99 -17.54
N VAL A 438 5.28 -22.86 -16.63
CA VAL A 438 5.08 -22.80 -15.18
C VAL A 438 5.91 -21.68 -14.55
N GLY A 439 5.54 -21.28 -13.35
CA GLY A 439 6.24 -20.29 -12.54
C GLY A 439 6.61 -20.85 -11.17
N VAL A 440 6.53 -20.01 -10.15
CA VAL A 440 6.76 -20.38 -8.74
C VAL A 440 5.49 -20.28 -7.90
N ASP A 441 5.55 -20.78 -6.67
CA ASP A 441 4.45 -20.80 -5.71
C ASP A 441 4.64 -19.72 -4.64
N LEU A 442 3.77 -18.69 -4.67
CA LEU A 442 3.80 -17.58 -3.72
C LEU A 442 3.59 -18.04 -2.26
N LYS A 443 2.68 -18.99 -2.02
CA LYS A 443 2.38 -19.44 -0.66
C LYS A 443 3.52 -20.27 -0.09
N ALA A 444 4.13 -21.11 -0.91
CA ALA A 444 5.34 -21.84 -0.52
C ALA A 444 6.50 -20.87 -0.20
N ILE A 445 6.66 -19.80 -0.99
CA ILE A 445 7.63 -18.73 -0.73
C ILE A 445 7.34 -18.01 0.58
N ASP A 446 6.08 -17.67 0.88
CA ASP A 446 5.70 -17.02 2.15
C ASP A 446 6.15 -17.88 3.36
N ILE A 447 5.86 -19.19 3.33
CA ILE A 447 6.19 -20.11 4.43
C ILE A 447 7.71 -20.31 4.52
N GLN A 448 8.40 -20.52 3.39
CA GLN A 448 9.85 -20.70 3.38
C GLN A 448 10.58 -19.44 3.86
N ARG A 449 10.09 -18.25 3.48
CA ARG A 449 10.63 -16.96 3.92
C ARG A 449 10.43 -16.76 5.42
N ALA A 450 9.29 -17.16 5.98
CA ALA A 450 9.06 -17.14 7.42
C ALA A 450 10.08 -18.03 8.17
N ARG A 451 10.40 -19.22 7.64
CA ARG A 451 11.43 -20.11 8.20
C ARG A 451 12.85 -19.55 8.05
N ASP A 452 13.17 -18.96 6.89
CA ASP A 452 14.44 -18.24 6.66
C ASP A 452 14.67 -17.13 7.71
N HIS A 453 13.59 -16.42 8.05
CA HIS A 453 13.58 -15.34 9.03
C HIS A 453 13.57 -15.80 10.50
N GLY A 454 13.57 -17.12 10.73
CA GLY A 454 13.54 -17.70 12.07
C GLY A 454 12.30 -17.25 12.84
N LEU A 455 11.14 -17.13 12.17
CA LEU A 455 9.90 -16.88 12.91
C LEU A 455 9.61 -18.08 13.81
N ALA A 456 9.28 -17.80 15.07
CA ALA A 456 8.88 -18.82 16.03
C ALA A 456 7.58 -19.56 15.62
N CYS A 457 7.29 -20.67 16.28
CA CYS A 457 6.08 -21.44 16.01
C CYS A 457 4.81 -20.64 16.29
N TYR A 458 3.70 -21.05 15.68
CA TYR A 458 2.39 -20.43 15.87
C TYR A 458 1.98 -20.31 17.34
N ASN A 459 2.28 -21.31 18.17
CA ASN A 459 1.95 -21.30 19.60
C ASN A 459 2.68 -20.20 20.39
N ASP A 460 3.91 -19.84 20.02
CA ASP A 460 4.66 -18.77 20.70
C ASP A 460 4.01 -17.41 20.45
N TYR A 461 3.50 -17.17 19.25
CA TYR A 461 2.74 -15.96 18.93
C TYR A 461 1.36 -15.93 19.59
N ARG A 462 0.69 -17.08 19.71
CA ARG A 462 -0.56 -17.16 20.49
C ARG A 462 -0.33 -16.80 21.95
N GLU A 463 0.75 -17.29 22.55
CA GLU A 463 1.12 -16.99 23.92
C GLU A 463 1.46 -15.51 24.09
N TYR A 464 2.24 -14.93 23.17
CA TYR A 464 2.50 -13.48 23.10
C TYR A 464 1.20 -12.66 23.07
N CYS A 465 0.23 -13.08 22.26
CA CYS A 465 -1.08 -12.45 22.15
C CYS A 465 -2.03 -12.74 23.32
N GLY A 466 -1.62 -13.50 24.34
CA GLY A 466 -2.46 -13.87 25.48
C GLY A 466 -3.58 -14.85 25.17
N LEU A 467 -3.50 -15.57 24.04
CA LEU A 467 -4.53 -16.49 23.54
C LEU A 467 -4.38 -17.92 24.05
N GLY A 468 -3.32 -18.19 24.81
CA GLY A 468 -2.93 -19.53 25.26
C GLY A 468 -2.39 -20.42 24.13
N ARG A 469 -1.50 -21.34 24.49
CA ARG A 469 -0.95 -22.33 23.57
C ARG A 469 -2.00 -23.39 23.24
N VAL A 470 -1.97 -23.89 22.01
CA VAL A 470 -2.71 -25.09 21.61
C VAL A 470 -1.94 -26.32 22.05
N THR A 471 -2.59 -27.25 22.74
CA THR A 471 -1.91 -28.45 23.30
C THR A 471 -2.27 -29.76 22.60
N SER A 472 -3.29 -29.76 21.74
CA SER A 472 -3.69 -30.93 20.96
C SER A 472 -4.32 -30.53 19.61
N TRP A 473 -4.35 -31.45 18.65
CA TRP A 473 -4.97 -31.21 17.34
C TRP A 473 -6.48 -30.92 17.46
N GLU A 474 -7.16 -31.49 18.45
CA GLU A 474 -8.58 -31.29 18.67
C GLU A 474 -8.93 -29.82 18.97
N GLU A 475 -8.06 -29.11 19.68
CA GLU A 475 -8.25 -27.70 20.03
C GLU A 475 -8.28 -26.79 18.78
N PHE A 476 -7.57 -27.17 17.69
CA PHE A 476 -7.64 -26.45 16.42
C PHE A 476 -9.04 -26.45 15.79
N ASN A 477 -9.95 -27.38 16.15
CA ASN A 477 -11.34 -27.33 15.68
C ASN A 477 -12.07 -26.05 16.14
N ASN A 478 -11.61 -25.45 17.25
CA ASN A 478 -12.14 -24.20 17.77
C ASN A 478 -11.42 -22.96 17.22
N LEU A 479 -10.40 -23.13 16.38
CA LEU A 479 -9.59 -22.05 15.82
C LEU A 479 -9.73 -21.95 14.30
N LEU A 480 -9.64 -23.08 13.60
CA LEU A 480 -9.67 -23.14 12.14
C LEU A 480 -11.10 -23.11 11.59
N ARG A 481 -11.21 -22.87 10.28
CA ARG A 481 -12.49 -22.71 9.57
C ARG A 481 -13.27 -24.02 9.41
N THR A 482 -12.58 -25.15 9.26
CA THR A 482 -13.23 -26.45 9.04
C THR A 482 -12.46 -27.60 9.73
N PRO A 483 -13.15 -28.68 10.16
CA PRO A 483 -12.49 -29.87 10.69
C PRO A 483 -11.60 -30.60 9.68
N ALA A 484 -11.84 -30.44 8.38
CA ALA A 484 -11.00 -31.01 7.34
C ALA A 484 -9.59 -30.40 7.36
N MET A 485 -9.50 -29.08 7.58
CA MET A 485 -8.21 -28.38 7.68
C MET A 485 -7.41 -28.84 8.90
N VAL A 486 -8.07 -29.15 10.02
CA VAL A 486 -7.40 -29.71 11.22
C VAL A 486 -6.76 -31.05 10.91
N ARG A 487 -7.48 -31.95 10.22
CA ARG A 487 -6.93 -33.24 9.79
C ARG A 487 -5.73 -33.06 8.88
N SER A 488 -5.85 -32.23 7.86
CA SER A 488 -4.74 -31.95 6.94
C SER A 488 -3.55 -31.35 7.68
N LEU A 489 -3.75 -30.46 8.66
CA LEU A 489 -2.65 -29.92 9.46
C LEU A 489 -1.94 -31.02 10.27
N SER A 490 -2.70 -31.90 10.93
CA SER A 490 -2.14 -33.03 11.70
C SER A 490 -1.48 -34.11 10.85
N GLU A 491 -1.81 -34.20 9.56
CA GLU A 491 -1.14 -35.10 8.62
C GLU A 491 0.20 -34.54 8.12
N GLN A 492 0.36 -33.21 8.17
CA GLN A 492 1.57 -32.54 7.70
C GLN A 492 2.60 -32.31 8.81
N TYR A 493 2.16 -31.89 10.00
CA TYR A 493 3.05 -31.57 11.13
C TYR A 493 3.07 -32.66 12.19
N GLU A 494 4.23 -32.90 12.80
CA GLU A 494 4.40 -33.92 13.84
C GLU A 494 3.77 -33.50 15.19
N SER A 495 3.94 -32.22 15.56
CA SER A 495 3.38 -31.61 16.77
C SER A 495 2.67 -30.28 16.49
N VAL A 496 1.75 -29.89 17.39
CA VAL A 496 1.11 -28.58 17.38
C VAL A 496 2.11 -27.43 17.60
N ASP A 497 3.24 -27.71 18.25
CA ASP A 497 4.35 -26.77 18.44
C ASP A 497 5.28 -26.65 17.22
N ASP A 498 5.06 -27.44 16.16
CA ASP A 498 5.84 -27.36 14.91
C ASP A 498 5.16 -26.49 13.85
N VAL A 499 3.93 -26.03 14.10
CA VAL A 499 3.11 -25.37 13.10
C VAL A 499 3.64 -23.96 12.82
N ASP A 500 3.95 -23.67 11.55
CA ASP A 500 4.42 -22.36 11.11
C ASP A 500 3.35 -21.27 11.37
N LEU A 501 3.76 -20.10 11.88
CA LEU A 501 2.87 -18.94 12.04
C LEU A 501 2.17 -18.58 10.71
N ALA A 502 2.91 -18.57 9.61
CA ALA A 502 2.41 -18.24 8.26
C ALA A 502 1.33 -19.22 7.77
N VAL A 503 1.26 -20.44 8.34
CA VAL A 503 0.27 -21.46 8.01
C VAL A 503 -0.95 -21.31 8.90
N ALA A 504 -0.83 -21.57 10.20
CA ALA A 504 -2.00 -21.58 11.08
C ALA A 504 -2.71 -20.23 11.14
N GLY A 505 -1.98 -19.10 11.21
CA GLY A 505 -2.59 -17.78 11.24
C GLY A 505 -3.39 -17.44 9.98
N ALA A 506 -3.01 -17.99 8.81
CA ALA A 506 -3.77 -17.83 7.58
C ALA A 506 -5.03 -18.72 7.51
N LEU A 507 -5.05 -19.82 8.26
CA LEU A 507 -6.12 -20.81 8.28
C LEU A 507 -7.17 -20.56 9.38
N GLU A 508 -6.87 -19.69 10.34
CA GLU A 508 -7.80 -19.27 11.40
C GLU A 508 -9.12 -18.73 10.82
N ARG A 509 -10.21 -18.94 11.57
CA ARG A 509 -11.50 -18.29 11.32
C ARG A 509 -11.39 -16.78 11.54
N HIS A 510 -12.24 -16.01 10.86
CA HIS A 510 -12.33 -14.56 11.03
C HIS A 510 -12.61 -14.17 12.51
N HIS A 511 -11.95 -13.13 13.00
CA HIS A 511 -12.10 -12.63 14.38
C HIS A 511 -12.85 -11.29 14.45
N GLY A 512 -13.86 -11.22 15.31
CA GLY A 512 -14.66 -10.00 15.52
C GLY A 512 -15.32 -9.52 14.24
N ASP A 513 -15.17 -8.22 13.94
CA ASP A 513 -15.64 -7.59 12.70
C ASP A 513 -14.55 -7.52 11.61
N GLY A 514 -13.41 -8.19 11.79
CA GLY A 514 -12.31 -8.31 10.84
C GLY A 514 -12.30 -9.60 10.02
N MET A 515 -11.39 -9.67 9.06
CA MET A 515 -11.16 -10.81 8.15
C MET A 515 -9.96 -11.70 8.51
N PRO A 516 -8.89 -11.22 9.17
CA PRO A 516 -7.87 -12.12 9.72
C PRO A 516 -8.42 -12.95 10.90
N GLY A 517 -7.70 -14.02 11.23
CA GLY A 517 -7.89 -14.71 12.50
C GLY A 517 -7.35 -13.93 13.69
N GLU A 518 -7.66 -14.39 14.90
CA GLU A 518 -7.34 -13.68 16.15
C GLU A 518 -5.83 -13.48 16.35
N THR A 519 -5.01 -14.47 15.98
CA THR A 519 -3.55 -14.36 16.10
C THR A 519 -3.02 -13.30 15.13
N PHE A 520 -3.41 -13.36 13.85
CA PHE A 520 -3.01 -12.33 12.88
C PHE A 520 -3.62 -10.96 13.20
N ALA A 521 -4.85 -10.90 13.70
CA ALA A 521 -5.48 -9.65 14.12
C ALA A 521 -4.65 -8.97 15.23
N CYS A 522 -4.23 -9.71 16.25
CA CYS A 522 -3.33 -9.22 17.30
C CYS A 522 -2.05 -8.59 16.71
N LEU A 523 -1.33 -9.31 15.84
CA LEU A 523 -0.07 -8.83 15.26
C LEU A 523 -0.26 -7.62 14.32
N LEU A 524 -1.33 -7.63 13.53
CA LEU A 524 -1.65 -6.54 12.59
C LEU A 524 -2.08 -5.28 13.34
N LEU A 525 -2.98 -5.41 14.32
CA LEU A 525 -3.48 -4.29 15.12
C LEU A 525 -2.33 -3.65 15.92
N ASP A 526 -1.45 -4.46 16.52
CA ASP A 526 -0.27 -3.93 17.21
C ASP A 526 0.63 -3.12 16.27
N GLN A 527 1.02 -3.70 15.12
CA GLN A 527 1.92 -3.01 14.20
C GLN A 527 1.31 -1.69 13.71
N PHE A 528 0.06 -1.68 13.25
CA PHE A 528 -0.58 -0.44 12.79
C PHE A 528 -0.77 0.58 13.92
N ARG A 529 -1.00 0.13 15.16
CA ARG A 529 -1.00 1.04 16.31
C ARG A 529 0.37 1.69 16.49
N ARG A 530 1.45 0.90 16.51
CA ARG A 530 2.82 1.42 16.69
C ARG A 530 3.27 2.32 15.55
N THR A 531 2.97 1.94 14.31
CA THR A 531 3.23 2.78 13.13
C THR A 531 2.50 4.13 13.20
N ARG A 532 1.31 4.21 13.81
CA ARG A 532 0.60 5.49 14.01
C ARG A 532 1.14 6.28 15.19
N VAL A 533 1.15 5.66 16.38
CA VAL A 533 1.43 6.31 17.67
C VAL A 533 2.92 6.64 17.82
N GLY A 534 3.80 5.85 17.21
CA GLY A 534 5.24 6.12 17.16
C GLY A 534 5.65 7.11 16.07
N ASP A 535 4.70 7.68 15.31
CA ASP A 535 4.97 8.61 14.22
C ASP A 535 4.64 10.06 14.62
N ARG A 536 5.71 10.84 14.84
CA ARG A 536 5.63 12.25 15.21
C ARG A 536 4.92 13.11 14.16
N PHE A 537 4.92 12.66 12.91
CA PHE A 537 4.37 13.37 11.76
C PHE A 537 3.04 12.81 11.28
N TYR A 538 2.43 11.88 12.02
CA TYR A 538 1.08 11.39 11.72
C TYR A 538 0.11 12.55 11.53
N PHE A 539 -0.70 12.51 10.47
CA PHE A 539 -1.42 13.68 9.98
C PHE A 539 -2.42 14.31 10.98
N GLU A 540 -2.84 13.57 12.00
CA GLU A 540 -3.77 14.05 13.03
C GLU A 540 -3.08 14.56 14.30
N ASN A 541 -1.75 14.66 14.33
CA ASN A 541 -1.03 15.37 15.37
C ASN A 541 -1.09 16.89 15.11
N GLY A 542 -1.40 17.66 16.14
CA GLY A 542 -1.67 19.11 16.12
C GLY A 542 -0.46 19.98 15.78
N ASN A 543 0.74 19.41 15.77
CA ASN A 543 1.96 20.04 15.25
C ASN A 543 2.13 19.89 13.72
N VAL A 544 1.31 19.06 13.06
CA VAL A 544 1.43 18.78 11.62
C VAL A 544 0.56 19.72 10.79
N PHE A 545 -0.73 19.85 11.12
CA PHE A 545 -1.68 20.71 10.42
C PHE A 545 -2.46 21.60 11.38
N SER A 546 -2.82 22.80 10.94
CA SER A 546 -3.86 23.57 11.65
C SER A 546 -5.21 22.85 11.59
N SER A 547 -6.12 23.13 12.52
CA SER A 547 -7.45 22.48 12.55
C SER A 547 -8.23 22.68 11.24
N ARG A 548 -8.04 23.82 10.56
CA ARG A 548 -8.65 24.08 9.25
C ARG A 548 -8.06 23.20 8.14
N GLN A 549 -6.74 23.04 8.12
CA GLN A 549 -6.07 22.17 7.14
C GLN A 549 -6.42 20.70 7.40
N LEU A 550 -6.39 20.26 8.67
CA LEU A 550 -6.77 18.89 9.04
C LEU A 550 -8.21 18.56 8.63
N PHE A 551 -9.13 19.52 8.80
CA PHE A 551 -10.50 19.38 8.34
C PHE A 551 -10.60 19.13 6.83
N GLU A 552 -9.76 19.77 6.01
CA GLU A 552 -9.70 19.52 4.57
C GLU A 552 -9.05 18.16 4.24
N VAL A 553 -7.95 17.82 4.91
CA VAL A 553 -7.26 16.51 4.74
C VAL A 553 -8.19 15.34 5.05
N ARG A 554 -9.04 15.44 6.08
CA ARG A 554 -9.99 14.38 6.47
C ARG A 554 -11.04 14.04 5.41
N LYS A 555 -11.18 14.87 4.37
CA LYS A 555 -12.07 14.63 3.22
C LYS A 555 -11.43 13.78 2.13
N ALA A 556 -10.12 13.53 2.20
CA ALA A 556 -9.41 12.70 1.24
C ALA A 556 -10.01 11.29 1.20
N SER A 557 -10.14 10.75 -0.02
CA SER A 557 -10.63 9.39 -0.28
C SER A 557 -9.88 8.79 -1.46
N MET A 558 -9.79 7.46 -1.49
CA MET A 558 -9.19 6.76 -2.63
C MET A 558 -9.94 7.09 -3.94
N ALA A 559 -11.27 7.22 -3.86
CA ALA A 559 -12.09 7.60 -5.00
C ALA A 559 -11.69 8.97 -5.58
N ARG A 560 -11.38 9.94 -4.71
CA ARG A 560 -10.97 11.28 -5.15
C ARG A 560 -9.58 11.28 -5.78
N VAL A 561 -8.61 10.59 -5.18
CA VAL A 561 -7.25 10.46 -5.71
C VAL A 561 -7.29 9.83 -7.11
N LEU A 562 -8.07 8.76 -7.31
CA LEU A 562 -8.22 8.13 -8.62
C LEU A 562 -8.94 9.05 -9.63
N CYS A 563 -10.02 9.72 -9.23
CA CYS A 563 -10.72 10.66 -10.13
C CYS A 563 -9.81 11.77 -10.66
N ASP A 564 -8.96 12.33 -9.80
CA ASP A 564 -8.13 13.49 -10.17
C ASP A 564 -6.90 13.09 -11.00
N ASN A 565 -6.48 11.82 -10.92
CA ASN A 565 -5.18 11.37 -11.44
C ASN A 565 -5.26 10.21 -12.45
N THR A 566 -6.46 9.71 -12.76
CA THR A 566 -6.65 8.66 -13.78
C THR A 566 -7.27 9.25 -15.05
N HIS A 567 -6.47 9.35 -16.11
CA HIS A 567 -6.95 9.79 -17.42
C HIS A 567 -8.11 8.90 -17.92
N GLY A 568 -9.20 9.52 -18.38
CA GLY A 568 -10.35 8.83 -18.95
C GLY A 568 -11.33 8.21 -17.95
N LEU A 569 -11.07 8.29 -16.64
CA LEU A 569 -12.02 7.88 -15.60
C LEU A 569 -13.02 9.02 -15.35
N LYS A 570 -14.28 8.83 -15.75
CA LYS A 570 -15.32 9.88 -15.63
C LYS A 570 -16.23 9.70 -14.43
N GLU A 571 -16.38 8.48 -13.94
CA GLU A 571 -17.28 8.16 -12.83
C GLU A 571 -16.69 7.08 -11.93
N ILE A 572 -16.88 7.25 -10.63
CA ILE A 572 -16.44 6.29 -9.61
C ILE A 572 -17.44 6.27 -8.46
N GLN A 573 -17.53 5.14 -7.76
CA GLN A 573 -18.24 5.05 -6.49
C GLN A 573 -17.58 5.92 -5.41
N ARG A 574 -18.39 6.41 -4.44
CA ARG A 574 -17.90 7.28 -3.36
C ARG A 574 -16.75 6.66 -2.55
N ASN A 575 -16.81 5.35 -2.31
CA ASN A 575 -15.73 4.60 -1.68
C ASN A 575 -15.20 3.57 -2.67
N ALA A 576 -14.00 3.82 -3.20
CA ALA A 576 -13.40 3.01 -4.26
C ALA A 576 -13.22 1.54 -3.87
N PHE A 577 -13.12 1.22 -2.58
CA PHE A 577 -12.87 -0.14 -2.08
C PHE A 577 -14.12 -1.03 -2.03
N PHE A 578 -15.32 -0.48 -2.26
CA PHE A 578 -16.57 -1.24 -2.29
C PHE A 578 -17.18 -1.29 -3.68
N LEU A 579 -17.81 -2.41 -4.01
CA LEU A 579 -18.59 -2.58 -5.23
C LEU A 579 -19.84 -1.68 -5.19
N VAL A 580 -20.31 -1.28 -6.36
CA VAL A 580 -21.60 -0.60 -6.50
C VAL A 580 -22.71 -1.63 -6.20
N SER A 581 -23.48 -1.42 -5.13
CA SER A 581 -24.57 -2.32 -4.73
C SER A 581 -25.90 -1.56 -4.66
N GLU A 582 -26.99 -2.19 -5.14
CA GLU A 582 -28.36 -1.68 -5.02
C GLU A 582 -28.82 -1.48 -3.56
N MET A 583 -28.20 -2.16 -2.58
CA MET A 583 -28.58 -2.08 -1.16
C MET A 583 -27.96 -0.90 -0.40
N ILE A 584 -26.92 -0.26 -0.94
CA ILE A 584 -26.33 0.92 -0.31
C ILE A 584 -27.08 2.14 -0.85
N ARG A 585 -28.09 2.64 -0.11
CA ARG A 585 -28.90 3.84 -0.45
C ARG A 585 -28.11 5.15 -0.68
N ASN A 586 -26.78 5.10 -0.72
CA ASN A 586 -25.86 6.21 -1.02
C ASN A 586 -24.91 5.90 -2.20
N SER A 587 -25.18 4.88 -3.01
CA SER A 587 -24.41 4.52 -4.22
C SER A 587 -24.65 5.49 -5.39
N VAL A 588 -24.66 6.80 -5.11
CA VAL A 588 -24.60 7.82 -6.15
C VAL A 588 -23.16 7.83 -6.64
N LEU A 589 -22.96 7.44 -7.89
CA LEU A 589 -21.67 7.61 -8.54
C LEU A 589 -21.30 9.08 -8.53
N ALA A 590 -20.10 9.37 -8.08
CA ALA A 590 -19.56 10.70 -8.19
C ALA A 590 -19.05 10.87 -9.63
N VAL A 591 -19.47 11.95 -10.28
CA VAL A 591 -18.85 12.39 -11.53
C VAL A 591 -17.45 12.85 -11.19
N CYS A 592 -16.44 12.16 -11.71
CA CYS A 592 -15.07 12.65 -11.67
C CYS A 592 -15.05 13.95 -12.46
N PRO A 593 -14.62 15.06 -11.85
CA PRO A 593 -14.52 16.31 -12.59
C PRO A 593 -13.57 16.10 -13.76
N LEU A 594 -14.06 16.29 -15.00
CA LEU A 594 -13.20 16.28 -16.17
C LEU A 594 -12.07 17.28 -15.94
N VAL A 595 -10.84 16.79 -15.81
CA VAL A 595 -9.65 17.63 -15.86
C VAL A 595 -9.55 18.11 -17.30
N ALA A 596 -10.20 19.23 -17.61
CA ALA A 596 -10.16 19.80 -18.93
C ALA A 596 -8.74 20.28 -19.22
N SER A 597 -8.07 19.63 -20.18
CA SER A 597 -6.93 20.23 -20.89
C SER A 597 -7.47 21.45 -21.63
N CYS A 598 -7.21 22.64 -21.10
CA CYS A 598 -7.62 23.88 -21.77
C CYS A 598 -6.63 24.20 -22.89
N ASP A 599 -7.10 24.20 -24.14
CA ASP A 599 -6.32 24.74 -25.24
C ASP A 599 -6.17 26.26 -25.05
N GLU A 600 -4.95 26.71 -24.84
CA GLU A 600 -4.60 28.12 -24.82
C GLU A 600 -4.79 28.73 -26.23
N GLY A 601 -6.01 29.17 -26.55
CA GLY A 601 -6.20 30.23 -27.56
C GLY A 601 -7.11 29.97 -28.77
N THR A 602 -7.99 28.95 -28.79
CA THR A 602 -8.78 28.66 -30.01
C THR A 602 -10.29 28.94 -29.93
N ALA A 603 -10.88 29.16 -28.75
CA ALA A 603 -12.32 29.38 -28.61
C ALA A 603 -12.66 30.82 -28.17
N PRO A 604 -13.24 31.67 -29.05
CA PRO A 604 -13.74 33.00 -28.64
C PRO A 604 -15.03 32.93 -27.80
N TYR A 605 -15.53 31.73 -27.51
CA TYR A 605 -16.78 31.48 -26.80
C TYR A 605 -16.53 30.72 -25.50
N ARG A 606 -17.39 30.95 -24.51
CA ARG A 606 -17.43 30.14 -23.29
C ARG A 606 -17.81 28.70 -23.63
N THR A 607 -17.25 27.75 -22.92
CA THR A 607 -17.73 26.36 -22.97
C THR A 607 -19.14 26.28 -22.39
N MET A 608 -19.92 25.29 -22.86
CA MET A 608 -21.31 25.12 -22.40
C MET A 608 -21.39 24.70 -20.94
N ASP A 609 -20.41 23.96 -20.45
CA ASP A 609 -20.33 23.50 -19.06
C ASP A 609 -19.54 24.46 -18.16
N GLY A 610 -19.12 25.62 -18.66
CA GLY A 610 -18.36 26.59 -17.89
C GLY A 610 -16.87 26.26 -17.70
N SER A 611 -16.40 25.11 -18.18
CA SER A 611 -14.99 24.71 -18.08
C SER A 611 -14.08 25.60 -18.93
N CYS A 612 -12.81 25.76 -18.56
CA CYS A 612 -11.83 26.61 -19.26
C CYS A 612 -12.23 28.09 -19.44
N ASN A 613 -13.32 28.57 -18.83
CA ASN A 613 -13.67 29.99 -18.81
C ASN A 613 -12.72 30.83 -17.95
N SER A 614 -11.95 30.16 -17.09
CA SER A 614 -10.76 30.68 -16.45
C SER A 614 -9.58 29.82 -16.87
N LEU A 615 -8.63 30.39 -17.62
CA LEU A 615 -7.40 29.69 -18.02
C LEU A 615 -6.51 29.34 -16.82
N TYR A 616 -6.63 30.10 -15.72
CA TYR A 616 -5.89 29.86 -14.48
C TYR A 616 -6.54 28.77 -13.61
N SER A 617 -7.86 28.60 -13.71
CA SER A 617 -8.58 27.57 -12.97
C SER A 617 -9.68 27.02 -13.86
N PRO A 618 -9.34 26.03 -14.72
CA PRO A 618 -10.24 25.45 -15.72
C PRO A 618 -11.62 25.05 -15.22
N LEU A 619 -11.76 24.82 -13.92
CA LEU A 619 -12.97 24.28 -13.31
C LEU A 619 -13.83 25.35 -12.63
N TYR A 620 -13.37 26.61 -12.60
CA TYR A 620 -14.12 27.70 -11.96
C TYR A 620 -15.38 28.03 -12.77
N GLY A 621 -16.54 27.95 -12.11
CA GLY A 621 -17.85 28.20 -12.73
C GLY A 621 -18.45 26.99 -13.43
N THR A 622 -17.82 25.81 -13.35
CA THR A 622 -18.43 24.55 -13.81
C THR A 622 -19.59 24.11 -12.91
N PRO A 623 -20.62 23.44 -13.43
CA PRO A 623 -21.69 22.85 -12.62
C PRO A 623 -21.14 21.71 -11.74
N TYR A 624 -21.93 21.26 -10.76
CA TYR A 624 -21.55 20.22 -9.79
C TYR A 624 -20.30 20.56 -8.96
N ARG A 625 -19.99 21.86 -8.80
CA ARG A 625 -18.96 22.34 -7.88
C ARG A 625 -19.55 22.80 -6.56
N PRO A 626 -18.81 22.67 -5.45
CA PRO A 626 -19.20 23.30 -4.20
C PRO A 626 -19.36 24.81 -4.41
N TYR A 627 -20.41 25.41 -3.83
CA TYR A 627 -20.50 26.86 -3.77
C TYR A 627 -19.26 27.45 -3.13
N ARG A 628 -18.76 28.54 -3.71
CA ARG A 628 -17.73 29.35 -3.07
C ARG A 628 -18.30 29.92 -1.78
N ARG A 629 -17.79 29.47 -0.63
CA ARG A 629 -18.18 30.01 0.66
C ARG A 629 -17.22 31.13 1.08
N LEU A 630 -17.78 32.23 1.57
CA LEU A 630 -17.00 33.32 2.18
C LEU A 630 -16.61 33.01 3.63
N LEU A 631 -17.30 32.05 4.25
CA LEU A 631 -17.08 31.57 5.62
C LEU A 631 -17.14 30.04 5.65
N PRO A 632 -16.51 29.37 6.63
CA PRO A 632 -16.64 27.92 6.80
C PRO A 632 -18.11 27.48 6.89
N ALA A 633 -18.39 26.23 6.48
CA ALA A 633 -19.73 25.67 6.63
C ALA A 633 -20.08 25.53 8.12
N TRP A 634 -21.30 25.93 8.49
CA TRP A 634 -21.78 25.83 9.86
C TRP A 634 -22.68 24.60 9.99
N TYR A 635 -22.05 23.45 10.26
CA TYR A 635 -22.73 22.20 10.59
C TYR A 635 -22.53 21.89 12.07
N ALA A 636 -23.52 21.25 12.70
CA ALA A 636 -23.45 20.94 14.13
C ALA A 636 -22.36 19.92 14.47
N ASP A 637 -22.12 18.96 13.58
CA ASP A 637 -21.05 17.96 13.64
C ASP A 637 -19.78 18.41 12.88
N GLY A 638 -19.78 19.63 12.33
CA GLY A 638 -18.74 20.13 11.43
C GLY A 638 -18.72 19.51 10.03
N VAL A 639 -19.57 18.51 9.73
CA VAL A 639 -19.51 17.71 8.50
C VAL A 639 -20.77 17.86 7.67
N SER A 640 -21.93 17.50 8.22
CA SER A 640 -23.20 17.53 7.46
C SER A 640 -24.46 17.70 8.30
N GLU A 641 -24.40 17.58 9.63
CA GLU A 641 -25.56 17.82 10.49
C GLU A 641 -26.03 19.28 10.42
N PRO A 642 -27.35 19.54 10.30
CA PRO A 642 -27.91 20.88 10.36
C PRO A 642 -27.42 21.65 11.60
N ALA A 643 -27.10 22.93 11.42
CA ALA A 643 -26.63 23.80 12.49
C ALA A 643 -27.54 23.76 13.73
N ARG A 644 -26.93 23.96 14.90
CA ARG A 644 -27.61 24.02 16.20
C ARG A 644 -27.44 25.41 16.81
N MET A 645 -28.36 25.76 17.72
CA MET A 645 -28.20 26.96 18.56
C MET A 645 -26.94 26.83 19.41
N ALA A 646 -26.38 27.96 19.87
CA ALA A 646 -25.24 27.98 20.81
C ALA A 646 -25.49 27.14 22.08
N SER A 647 -26.75 26.95 22.47
CA SER A 647 -27.17 26.06 23.59
C SER A 647 -27.14 24.55 23.28
N GLY A 648 -26.73 24.13 22.08
CA GLY A 648 -26.76 22.72 21.62
C GLY A 648 -28.13 22.21 21.14
N ARG A 649 -29.20 22.98 21.35
CA ARG A 649 -30.56 22.64 20.88
C ARG A 649 -30.72 22.85 19.36
N PRO A 650 -31.65 22.13 18.69
CA PRO A 650 -31.96 22.34 17.27
C PRO A 650 -32.37 23.79 16.99
N LEU A 651 -32.05 24.30 15.80
CA LEU A 651 -32.57 25.60 15.37
C LEU A 651 -34.11 25.60 15.32
N PRO A 652 -34.77 26.75 15.56
CA PRO A 652 -36.22 26.83 15.52
C PRO A 652 -36.77 26.38 14.16
N ASN A 653 -37.97 25.81 14.17
CA ASN A 653 -38.63 25.38 12.94
C ASN A 653 -38.81 26.57 11.98
N ALA A 654 -38.37 26.41 10.73
CA ALA A 654 -38.40 27.48 9.73
C ALA A 654 -39.80 28.04 9.47
N ARG A 655 -40.85 27.19 9.52
CA ARG A 655 -42.24 27.64 9.35
C ARG A 655 -42.71 28.48 10.54
N GLN A 656 -42.35 28.09 11.76
CA GLN A 656 -42.68 28.88 12.95
C GLN A 656 -42.00 30.25 12.92
N LEU A 657 -40.72 30.32 12.52
CA LEU A 657 -40.02 31.59 12.33
C LEU A 657 -40.67 32.44 11.23
N SER A 658 -41.01 31.81 10.10
CA SER A 658 -41.68 32.48 8.99
C SER A 658 -42.98 33.16 9.45
N MET A 659 -43.83 32.44 10.17
CA MET A 659 -45.11 32.97 10.65
C MET A 659 -44.97 34.01 11.77
N ALA A 660 -43.95 33.88 12.62
CA ALA A 660 -43.74 34.80 13.74
C ALA A 660 -43.08 36.12 13.33
N LEU A 661 -42.21 36.10 12.30
CA LEU A 661 -41.36 37.24 11.93
C LEU A 661 -41.76 37.92 10.62
N PHE A 662 -42.35 37.18 9.68
CA PHE A 662 -42.72 37.70 8.37
C PHE A 662 -44.25 37.77 8.27
N GLY A 663 -44.80 38.95 8.55
CA GLY A 663 -46.24 39.19 8.48
C GLY A 663 -46.78 39.23 7.04
N GLU A 664 -48.06 38.93 6.88
CA GLU A 664 -48.78 38.95 5.60
C GLU A 664 -49.35 40.35 5.30
N ALA A 665 -48.48 41.34 5.14
CA ALA A 665 -48.89 42.69 4.74
C ALA A 665 -48.62 42.91 3.24
N GLU A 666 -49.67 43.15 2.46
CA GLU A 666 -49.52 43.53 1.06
C GLU A 666 -49.28 45.05 0.94
N GLY A 667 -48.08 45.42 0.50
CA GLY A 667 -47.71 46.79 0.13
C GLY A 667 -47.30 46.85 -1.33
N ARG A 668 -47.84 47.80 -2.11
CA ARG A 668 -47.41 48.04 -3.47
C ARG A 668 -46.17 48.94 -3.49
N ASP A 669 -45.12 48.50 -4.17
CA ASP A 669 -43.95 49.33 -4.44
C ASP A 669 -44.31 50.42 -5.45
N GLY A 670 -44.18 51.69 -5.06
CA GLY A 670 -44.49 52.84 -5.92
C GLY A 670 -43.39 53.23 -6.91
N ARG A 671 -42.24 52.55 -6.90
CA ARG A 671 -41.06 52.86 -7.73
C ARG A 671 -40.70 51.75 -8.71
N ASN A 672 -40.99 50.49 -8.40
CA ASN A 672 -40.60 49.35 -9.22
C ASN A 672 -41.80 48.69 -9.91
N THR A 673 -41.57 48.16 -11.11
CA THR A 673 -42.56 47.33 -11.81
C THR A 673 -42.30 45.86 -11.54
N ILE A 674 -43.29 45.01 -11.83
CA ILE A 674 -43.21 43.55 -11.60
C ILE A 674 -42.04 42.88 -12.35
N ILE A 675 -41.52 43.51 -13.42
CA ILE A 675 -40.39 42.97 -14.19
C ILE A 675 -39.11 42.88 -13.35
N ASN A 676 -38.93 43.77 -12.36
CA ASN A 676 -37.75 43.74 -11.49
C ASN A 676 -37.74 42.47 -10.62
N MET A 677 -38.90 42.06 -10.11
CA MET A 677 -39.04 40.82 -9.35
C MET A 677 -38.80 39.60 -10.25
N GLN A 678 -39.45 39.57 -11.42
CA GLN A 678 -39.32 38.44 -12.35
C GLN A 678 -37.90 38.28 -12.92
N PHE A 679 -37.23 39.38 -13.24
CA PHE A 679 -35.83 39.34 -13.69
C PHE A 679 -34.89 38.94 -12.54
N GLY A 680 -35.18 39.35 -11.31
CA GLY A 680 -34.46 38.87 -10.12
C GLY A 680 -34.57 37.36 -9.94
N GLN A 681 -35.75 36.78 -10.16
CA GLN A 681 -35.94 35.32 -10.13
C GLN A 681 -35.15 34.61 -11.25
N LEU A 682 -35.15 35.17 -12.47
CA LEU A 682 -34.35 34.64 -13.58
C LEU A 682 -32.87 34.56 -13.20
N VAL A 683 -32.30 35.64 -12.67
CA VAL A 683 -30.89 35.69 -12.26
C VAL A 683 -30.61 34.73 -11.10
N ALA A 684 -31.53 34.63 -10.12
CA ALA A 684 -31.37 33.70 -9.01
C ALA A 684 -31.32 32.25 -9.49
N HIS A 685 -32.24 31.84 -10.36
CA HIS A 685 -32.27 30.47 -10.89
C HIS A 685 -31.04 30.14 -11.74
N ASP A 686 -30.51 31.11 -12.49
CA ASP A 686 -29.29 30.93 -13.30
C ASP A 686 -28.04 30.74 -12.42
N MET A 687 -27.99 31.39 -11.25
CA MET A 687 -26.79 31.37 -10.39
C MET A 687 -26.83 30.34 -9.26
N SER A 688 -28.02 29.94 -8.80
CA SER A 688 -28.18 29.21 -7.53
C SER A 688 -28.94 27.89 -7.65
N PHE A 689 -29.01 27.29 -8.83
CA PHE A 689 -29.61 25.96 -8.97
C PHE A 689 -28.70 24.91 -8.32
N THR A 690 -29.20 24.24 -7.29
CA THR A 690 -28.51 23.14 -6.61
C THR A 690 -28.85 21.81 -7.27
N ALA A 691 -27.87 20.93 -7.40
CA ALA A 691 -28.12 19.55 -7.80
C ALA A 691 -28.91 18.83 -6.68
N ASP A 692 -30.05 18.23 -7.04
CA ASP A 692 -30.90 17.43 -6.14
C ASP A 692 -30.42 15.98 -6.03
#